data_AF-A0AAZ3R7N0-F1
#
_entry.id   AF-A0AAZ3R7N0-F1
#
_cell.length_a   1.000
_cell.length_b   1.000
_cell.length_c   1.000
_cell.angle_alpha   90.00
_cell.angle_beta   90.00
_cell.angle_gamma   90.00
#
_symmetry.space_group_name_H-M   'P 1'
#
loop_
_entity.id
_entity.type
_entity.pdbx_description
1 polymer ?
#
loop_
_entity_poly.entity_id
_entity_poly.type
_entity_poly.pdbx_seq_one_letter_code
_entity_poly.pdbx_strand_id
1 'polypeptide(L)'
;FLLYLPYRSAMRMLTGSCYISPYRSAMRMLTGSCYISPYRSVGYENAGTVEFLVDKHGKHYFIEVNSRLQVEHTVTEEVTDVDLVHAQLRVCEGRSLPELGLTQETIRVNGCAIQCRVTTEDPARGFQPDTGRLEVFRSGEGMGIRLDSASAFPGAVISPHYDSLLVKVIASGKDMSTAAAKMHRALSEFRVRGVKTNIPFLQNVLSNHQFLHSTVDTQFIDENQNLFIMKPVQNRAQKLLHYLGHVMVNGPTTPIPVKAKPSSIDPVIPTVPMGATFDVAMRFLYECPWKRLQELRTLVPNVPFQMLLRGANAVGYTNYPDNAVFKFCEVAKENGMDIFRVFDSLNYLPNMILGMEAAGRAGGVVEAAISYTGDVSDPMRQKYSLAYYVKLTEELMKAGTHVLCIKDMAGLLKPESSRILISALRDRYPDVPIHVHTHDTAGAGVAAMLACAEAGADVVDVAVDSMAGMTSQPSMGAMVACTKGTKLDTGIALEKVFDYSEYWEVTRGLYAPFDCTATMKSGNADVYENEIPGGQYTNLHFQAHSMGLGNKFKQVKKSYSEANKLLGDLIKVTPSSKIVGDLAQFMVQNNLTREEVCGGKADELSFPLSVVEFLQGHIGIPVYDGCLPSPPSQVLKSLPRIEGRPGATLPPLDFDALEAGLRLLHGDDITQEDVMSAAMYPKVFQEYKEFTGSFGPVDCLSTRLFLDGPKIAEEFQVEIERGKTLHIKALAVGDLNKTGQRGVFFELNGQLRSVLVKDNVAMKEMKFHPKALKSVRGQVGAPMPGKVIEVKVEPGQKVEKGQPLCVLSAMKMETVVNSPLTGVVTVIHVDTDNSLEGDDLILEITAEE
;
A
#
# COMPACT_ATOMS: atom_id res chain seq x y z
N PHE A 1 55.96 21.06 15.88
CA PHE A 1 55.81 19.85 15.04
C PHE A 1 55.38 20.28 13.65
N LEU A 2 56.05 19.81 12.60
CA LEU A 2 55.62 19.98 11.22
C LEU A 2 55.02 18.67 10.78
N LEU A 3 53.70 18.64 10.72
CA LEU A 3 52.97 17.46 10.31
C LEU A 3 52.25 17.75 8.99
N TYR A 4 52.34 16.77 8.10
CA TYR A 4 51.91 16.83 6.71
C TYR A 4 50.47 16.34 6.60
N LEU A 5 49.57 17.23 6.17
CA LEU A 5 48.20 16.93 5.78
C LEU A 5 47.91 17.69 4.47
N PRO A 6 47.50 17.02 3.39
CA PRO A 6 47.01 17.73 2.19
C PRO A 6 45.59 18.26 2.42
N TYR A 7 45.34 19.54 2.13
CA TYR A 7 44.04 20.22 2.20
C TYR A 7 43.96 21.32 1.11
N ARG A 8 42.84 21.83 0.57
CA ARG A 8 41.49 21.32 0.20
C ARG A 8 40.73 22.44 -0.55
N SER A 9 39.74 22.09 -1.39
CA SER A 9 38.58 22.98 -1.65
C SER A 9 37.24 22.22 -1.66
N ALA A 10 37.18 20.97 -2.13
CA ALA A 10 35.93 20.18 -2.15
C ALA A 10 35.82 19.09 -1.06
N MET A 11 36.91 18.69 -0.42
CA MET A 11 36.95 17.48 0.40
C MET A 11 36.40 17.62 1.83
N ARG A 12 35.51 18.58 2.16
CA ARG A 12 35.26 19.08 3.55
C ARG A 12 34.89 18.01 4.61
N MET A 13 34.45 16.84 4.18
CA MET A 13 33.83 15.79 4.99
C MET A 13 34.72 14.59 5.36
N LEU A 14 35.88 14.40 4.72
CA LEU A 14 36.76 13.25 4.91
C LEU A 14 38.22 13.69 5.02
N THR A 15 38.94 13.17 6.02
CA THR A 15 40.41 13.26 6.12
C THR A 15 40.94 11.87 6.43
N GLY A 16 41.44 11.17 5.41
CA GLY A 16 42.18 9.92 5.57
C GLY A 16 43.68 10.21 5.45
N SER A 17 44.45 9.85 6.47
CA SER A 17 45.92 9.79 6.35
C SER A 17 46.29 8.33 6.13
N CYS A 18 46.50 7.93 4.88
CA CYS A 18 47.12 6.65 4.58
C CYS A 18 48.29 6.85 3.63
N TYR A 19 49.44 6.35 4.07
CA TYR A 19 50.70 6.34 3.35
C TYR A 19 50.80 5.10 2.46
N ILE A 20 51.55 5.25 1.34
CA ILE A 20 52.18 4.25 0.44
C ILE A 20 51.38 3.99 -0.86
N SER A 21 51.88 4.09 -2.10
CA SER A 21 53.17 4.43 -2.76
C SER A 21 52.89 4.65 -4.27
N PRO A 22 53.56 5.60 -4.96
CA PRO A 22 54.80 5.19 -5.61
C PRO A 22 56.01 5.99 -5.09
N TYR A 23 57.04 5.22 -4.71
CA TYR A 23 58.43 5.59 -4.50
C TYR A 23 58.87 6.13 -3.14
N ARG A 24 60.09 5.66 -2.81
CA ARG A 24 61.08 6.03 -1.77
C ARG A 24 61.24 7.52 -1.44
N SER A 25 60.50 8.41 -2.08
CA SER A 25 60.46 9.86 -1.90
C SER A 25 59.73 10.27 -0.62
N ALA A 26 58.60 9.64 -0.28
CA ALA A 26 57.80 10.00 0.89
C ALA A 26 58.46 9.60 2.23
N MET A 27 59.19 8.47 2.27
CA MET A 27 60.04 8.13 3.44
C MET A 27 61.25 9.07 3.60
N ARG A 28 61.70 9.74 2.53
CA ARG A 28 62.64 10.86 2.60
C ARG A 28 61.98 12.16 3.08
N MET A 29 60.65 12.30 3.06
CA MET A 29 59.94 13.51 3.52
C MET A 29 59.96 13.66 5.04
N LEU A 30 59.88 12.56 5.82
CA LEU A 30 59.94 12.60 7.29
C LEU A 30 61.38 12.80 7.83
N THR A 31 62.40 12.56 7.01
CA THR A 31 63.82 12.59 7.42
C THR A 31 64.65 13.66 6.67
N GLY A 32 64.04 14.40 5.75
CA GLY A 32 64.71 15.38 4.89
C GLY A 32 64.90 16.73 5.57
N SER A 33 66.15 17.16 5.72
CA SER A 33 66.55 18.48 6.23
C SER A 33 65.92 19.68 5.50
N CYS A 34 65.42 19.51 4.28
CA CYS A 34 64.79 20.58 3.48
C CYS A 34 63.45 21.12 4.04
N TYR A 35 62.71 20.36 4.84
CA TYR A 35 61.34 20.74 5.26
C TYR A 35 61.27 21.36 6.65
N ILE A 36 62.21 21.00 7.53
CA ILE A 36 62.34 21.56 8.88
C ILE A 36 63.16 22.87 8.85
N SER A 37 64.06 23.02 7.87
CA SER A 37 65.00 24.14 7.78
C SER A 37 64.32 25.53 7.74
N PRO A 38 63.26 25.78 6.93
CA PRO A 38 62.61 27.09 6.87
C PRO A 38 61.92 27.48 8.19
N TYR A 39 61.40 26.50 8.93
CA TYR A 39 60.65 26.74 10.17
C TYR A 39 61.53 26.79 11.41
N ARG A 40 62.66 26.08 11.39
CA ARG A 40 63.77 26.37 12.31
C ARG A 40 64.30 27.78 12.09
N SER A 41 64.35 28.26 10.84
CA SER A 41 64.81 29.63 10.57
C SER A 41 63.82 30.72 10.99
N VAL A 42 62.51 30.44 11.07
CA VAL A 42 61.51 31.40 11.60
C VAL A 42 61.18 31.20 13.08
N GLY A 43 61.79 30.22 13.75
CA GLY A 43 61.53 29.94 15.17
C GLY A 43 60.08 29.55 15.46
N TYR A 44 59.48 28.69 14.63
CA TYR A 44 58.07 28.31 14.79
C TYR A 44 57.82 27.61 16.14
N GLU A 45 56.87 28.12 16.92
CA GLU A 45 56.48 27.57 18.23
C GLU A 45 55.08 26.92 18.19
N ASN A 46 54.86 25.97 19.11
CA ASN A 46 53.60 25.23 19.26
C ASN A 46 53.26 24.29 18.05
N ALA A 47 52.00 23.86 17.93
CA ALA A 47 51.54 23.01 16.83
C ALA A 47 51.21 23.82 15.57
N GLY A 48 51.45 23.23 14.41
CA GLY A 48 51.07 23.77 13.12
C GLY A 48 51.13 22.70 12.03
N THR A 49 50.40 22.94 10.95
CA THR A 49 50.40 22.09 9.76
C THR A 49 50.96 22.86 8.59
N VAL A 50 51.77 22.20 7.77
CA VAL A 50 52.19 22.75 6.48
C VAL A 50 51.60 21.92 5.35
N GLU A 51 51.00 22.62 4.40
CA GLU A 51 50.21 22.02 3.33
C GLU A 51 50.93 22.09 1.99
N PHE A 52 50.80 21.01 1.22
CA PHE A 52 51.39 20.88 -0.10
C PHE A 52 50.39 20.26 -1.09
N LEU A 53 50.47 20.67 -2.36
CA LEU A 53 49.93 19.89 -3.47
C LEU A 53 51.00 18.93 -3.97
N VAL A 54 50.59 17.72 -4.36
CA VAL A 54 51.48 16.72 -4.94
C VAL A 54 50.95 16.34 -6.31
N ASP A 55 51.80 16.40 -7.33
CA ASP A 55 51.43 15.96 -8.67
C ASP A 55 51.66 14.45 -8.88
N LYS A 56 51.16 13.92 -10.00
CA LYS A 56 51.31 12.52 -10.40
C LYS A 56 52.77 12.05 -10.57
N HIS A 57 53.73 12.98 -10.66
CA HIS A 57 55.16 12.70 -10.78
C HIS A 57 55.87 12.77 -9.42
N GLY A 58 55.13 13.02 -8.34
CA GLY A 58 55.66 13.12 -6.97
C GLY A 58 56.39 14.44 -6.71
N LYS A 59 56.17 15.50 -7.50
CA LYS A 59 56.64 16.84 -7.14
C LYS A 59 55.66 17.48 -6.17
N HIS A 60 56.21 18.24 -5.22
CA HIS A 60 55.45 18.87 -4.14
C HIS A 60 55.52 20.39 -4.27
N TYR A 61 54.41 21.06 -4.04
CA TYR A 61 54.27 22.52 -4.15
C TYR A 61 53.66 23.04 -2.85
N PHE A 62 54.40 23.91 -2.14
CA PHE A 62 53.92 24.54 -0.90
C PHE A 62 52.67 25.39 -1.19
N ILE A 63 51.68 25.31 -0.31
CA ILE A 63 50.46 26.11 -0.38
C ILE A 63 50.40 27.09 0.79
N GLU A 64 50.35 26.57 2.02
CA GLU A 64 50.11 27.38 3.20
C GLU A 64 50.63 26.73 4.49
N VAL A 65 50.63 27.53 5.57
CA VAL A 65 50.86 27.07 6.94
C VAL A 65 49.63 27.40 7.78
N ASN A 66 49.04 26.37 8.36
CA ASN A 66 48.03 26.53 9.39
C ASN A 66 48.73 26.63 10.74
N SER A 67 48.83 27.85 11.27
CA SER A 67 49.54 28.14 12.51
C SER A 67 48.74 27.80 13.78
N ARG A 68 47.99 26.69 13.74
CA ARG A 68 47.09 26.21 14.78
C ARG A 68 46.83 24.72 14.62
N LEU A 69 46.22 24.10 15.63
CA LEU A 69 45.72 22.74 15.50
C LEU A 69 44.62 22.66 14.43
N GLN A 70 44.64 21.60 13.63
CA GLN A 70 43.61 21.31 12.66
C GLN A 70 42.59 20.31 13.21
N VAL A 71 41.40 20.27 12.61
CA VAL A 71 40.29 19.44 13.09
C VAL A 71 40.64 17.95 13.01
N GLU A 72 41.45 17.59 12.01
CA GLU A 72 41.98 16.28 11.67
C GLU A 72 43.27 15.89 12.42
N HIS A 73 43.69 16.64 13.44
CA HIS A 73 44.83 16.23 14.27
C HIS A 73 44.64 14.83 14.86
N THR A 74 43.39 14.44 15.14
CA THR A 74 43.01 13.14 15.70
C THR A 74 43.53 11.95 14.90
N VAL A 75 43.56 11.99 13.55
CA VAL A 75 44.11 10.88 12.76
C VAL A 75 45.62 10.74 12.95
N THR A 76 46.30 11.83 13.27
CA THR A 76 47.73 11.80 13.61
C THR A 76 47.93 11.20 14.98
N GLU A 77 47.16 11.64 15.98
CA GLU A 77 47.25 11.10 17.34
C GLU A 77 47.06 9.57 17.34
N GLU A 78 46.08 9.07 16.58
CA GLU A 78 45.78 7.64 16.48
C GLU A 78 46.89 6.80 15.86
N VAL A 79 47.73 7.37 15.00
CA VAL A 79 48.82 6.62 14.35
C VAL A 79 50.18 6.90 14.97
N THR A 80 50.34 7.98 15.74
CA THR A 80 51.62 8.28 16.40
C THR A 80 51.61 8.05 17.90
N ASP A 81 50.44 7.81 18.50
CA ASP A 81 50.25 7.71 19.95
C ASP A 81 50.71 8.97 20.71
N VAL A 82 50.64 10.13 20.04
CA VAL A 82 51.02 11.44 20.61
C VAL A 82 49.76 12.28 20.76
N ASP A 83 49.43 12.64 22.00
CA ASP A 83 48.38 13.61 22.30
C ASP A 83 48.89 15.03 21.97
N LEU A 84 48.44 15.56 20.83
CA LEU A 84 48.87 16.83 20.29
C LEU A 84 48.28 17.98 21.11
N VAL A 85 47.05 17.86 21.59
CA VAL A 85 46.41 18.90 22.43
C VAL A 85 47.17 19.04 23.74
N HIS A 86 47.51 17.93 24.38
CA HIS A 86 48.31 17.92 25.60
C HIS A 86 49.71 18.49 25.35
N ALA A 87 50.36 18.10 24.26
CA ALA A 87 51.67 18.63 23.89
C ALA A 87 51.64 20.15 23.68
N GLN A 88 50.60 20.70 23.03
CA GLN A 88 50.43 22.15 22.87
C GLN A 88 50.38 22.88 24.22
N LEU A 89 49.62 22.36 25.18
CA LEU A 89 49.51 22.95 26.52
C LEU A 89 50.85 22.91 27.25
N ARG A 90 51.55 21.77 27.20
CA ARG A 90 52.86 21.61 27.85
C ARG A 90 53.95 22.50 27.26
N VAL A 91 53.93 22.72 25.95
CA VAL A 91 54.83 23.68 25.29
C VAL A 91 54.53 25.11 25.76
N CYS A 92 53.25 25.47 25.91
CA CYS A 92 52.86 26.78 26.48
C CYS A 92 53.28 26.94 27.95
N GLU A 93 53.39 25.85 28.73
CA GLU A 93 53.97 25.85 30.08
C GLU A 93 55.51 26.04 30.09
N GLY A 94 56.14 26.15 28.92
CA GLY A 94 57.59 26.32 28.77
C GLY A 94 58.38 25.01 28.72
N ARG A 95 57.71 23.85 28.65
CA ARG A 95 58.40 22.56 28.48
C ARG A 95 58.91 22.39 27.05
N SER A 96 60.12 21.87 26.93
CA SER A 96 60.70 21.49 25.65
C SER A 96 60.18 20.13 25.16
N LEU A 97 60.22 19.88 23.85
CA LEU A 97 59.76 18.60 23.27
C LEU A 97 60.50 17.36 23.82
N PRO A 98 61.84 17.39 24.03
CA PRO A 98 62.54 16.27 24.66
C PRO A 98 62.08 15.97 26.10
N GLU A 99 61.71 16.99 26.89
CA GLU A 99 61.14 16.80 28.23
C GLU A 99 59.75 16.15 28.21
N LEU A 100 59.06 16.22 27.07
CA LEU A 100 57.80 15.51 26.81
C LEU A 100 58.01 14.10 26.23
N GLY A 101 59.26 13.67 26.05
CA GLY A 101 59.61 12.40 25.40
C GLY A 101 59.39 12.41 23.88
N LEU A 102 59.17 13.59 23.30
CA LEU A 102 58.86 13.74 21.88
C LEU A 102 60.12 14.14 21.09
N THR A 103 60.76 13.14 20.50
CA THR A 103 61.92 13.30 19.62
C THR A 103 61.65 12.64 18.29
N GLN A 104 62.36 13.04 17.22
CA GLN A 104 62.09 12.51 15.88
C GLN A 104 62.36 11.00 15.81
N GLU A 105 63.28 10.50 16.63
CA GLU A 105 63.68 9.10 16.73
C GLU A 105 62.64 8.24 17.46
N THR A 106 61.86 8.83 18.39
CA THR A 106 60.84 8.12 19.18
C THR A 106 59.49 8.07 18.49
N ILE A 107 59.18 9.04 17.62
CA ILE A 107 57.90 9.10 16.91
C ILE A 107 57.87 8.08 15.77
N ARG A 108 56.86 7.21 15.78
CA ARG A 108 56.62 6.19 14.76
C ARG A 108 55.19 6.29 14.25
N VAL A 109 54.95 5.78 13.05
CA VAL A 109 53.60 5.66 12.47
C VAL A 109 53.17 4.20 12.58
N ASN A 110 52.08 3.97 13.31
CA ASN A 110 51.49 2.68 13.60
C ASN A 110 50.15 2.57 12.85
N GLY A 111 50.13 1.80 11.75
CA GLY A 111 48.91 1.54 10.99
C GLY A 111 48.39 2.75 10.19
N CYS A 112 47.07 2.88 10.13
CA CYS A 112 46.36 3.91 9.36
C CYS A 112 45.10 4.36 10.10
N ALA A 113 44.75 5.63 9.95
CA ALA A 113 43.56 6.22 10.55
C ALA A 113 42.76 7.06 9.53
N ILE A 114 41.44 6.95 9.62
CA ILE A 114 40.48 7.68 8.79
C ILE A 114 39.58 8.49 9.70
N GLN A 115 39.36 9.76 9.36
CA GLN A 115 38.34 10.59 10.00
C GLN A 115 37.23 10.94 9.00
N CYS A 116 36.01 10.73 9.44
CA CYS A 116 34.78 11.18 8.79
C CYS A 116 34.09 12.24 9.66
N ARG A 117 33.61 13.31 9.04
CA ARG A 117 32.74 14.28 9.71
C ARG A 117 31.30 13.94 9.38
N VAL A 118 30.54 13.53 10.39
CA VAL A 118 29.09 13.36 10.26
C VAL A 118 28.46 14.73 10.45
N THR A 119 27.78 15.22 9.43
CA THR A 119 27.17 16.56 9.39
C THR A 119 25.67 16.47 9.10
N THR A 120 24.95 17.59 9.25
CA THR A 120 23.55 17.71 8.83
C THR A 120 23.36 18.03 7.36
N GLU A 121 24.43 18.04 6.56
CA GLU A 121 24.34 18.34 5.13
C GLU A 121 23.65 17.21 4.36
N ASP A 122 22.61 17.53 3.60
CA ASP A 122 21.86 16.59 2.79
C ASP A 122 22.46 16.48 1.37
N PRO A 123 23.14 15.37 1.03
CA PRO A 123 23.81 15.29 -0.26
C PRO A 123 22.83 15.19 -1.44
N ALA A 124 21.58 14.78 -1.21
CA ALA A 124 20.53 14.80 -2.23
C ALA A 124 20.08 16.23 -2.58
N ARG A 125 20.40 17.21 -1.72
CA ARG A 125 20.10 18.64 -1.90
C ARG A 125 21.36 19.48 -2.06
N GLY A 126 22.39 18.92 -2.69
CA GLY A 126 23.66 19.62 -2.92
C GLY A 126 24.37 20.00 -1.61
N PHE A 127 24.28 19.15 -0.59
CA PHE A 127 24.88 19.34 0.73
C PHE A 127 24.37 20.56 1.50
N GLN A 128 23.13 20.98 1.28
CA GLN A 128 22.51 22.00 2.13
C GLN A 128 22.38 21.49 3.58
N PRO A 129 22.83 22.26 4.60
CA PRO A 129 22.67 21.89 6.00
C PRO A 129 21.20 21.83 6.42
N ASP A 130 20.79 20.70 6.97
CA ASP A 130 19.48 20.54 7.61
C ASP A 130 19.51 21.08 9.05
N THR A 131 18.35 21.52 9.53
CA THR A 131 18.20 22.12 10.87
C THR A 131 16.98 21.55 11.56
N GLY A 132 17.02 21.47 12.89
CA GLY A 132 15.91 20.92 13.64
C GLY A 132 16.33 20.25 14.93
N ARG A 133 15.37 19.60 15.58
CA ARG A 133 15.60 18.86 16.81
C ARG A 133 16.09 17.46 16.48
N LEU A 134 17.18 17.02 17.11
CA LEU A 134 17.60 15.62 17.10
C LEU A 134 16.62 14.80 17.95
N GLU A 135 15.87 13.90 17.32
CA GLU A 135 14.95 13.00 18.01
C GLU A 135 15.68 11.79 18.58
N VAL A 136 16.64 11.26 17.81
CA VAL A 136 17.47 10.12 18.16
C VAL A 136 18.90 10.42 17.76
N PHE A 137 19.84 10.16 18.65
CA PHE A 137 21.26 10.23 18.37
C PHE A 137 21.97 9.07 19.07
N ARG A 138 22.39 8.07 18.29
CA ARG A 138 23.19 6.93 18.76
C ARG A 138 24.45 6.82 17.91
N SER A 139 25.59 6.78 18.58
CA SER A 139 26.92 6.60 18.02
C SER A 139 27.20 5.14 17.65
N GLY A 140 27.98 4.93 16.59
CA GLY A 140 28.66 3.67 16.32
C GLY A 140 29.99 3.62 17.08
N GLU A 141 30.07 2.78 18.11
CA GLU A 141 31.23 2.69 19.02
C GLU A 141 31.95 1.34 18.86
N GLY A 142 33.13 1.18 19.47
CA GLY A 142 33.85 -0.10 19.52
C GLY A 142 35.36 0.04 19.35
N MET A 143 36.05 -1.10 19.31
CA MET A 143 37.51 -1.16 19.25
C MET A 143 38.10 -0.46 18.01
N GLY A 144 38.96 0.53 18.24
CA GLY A 144 39.56 1.35 17.19
C GLY A 144 38.60 2.34 16.54
N ILE A 145 37.53 2.73 17.25
CA ILE A 145 36.71 3.89 16.94
C ILE A 145 36.86 4.92 18.05
N ARG A 146 37.24 6.14 17.68
CA ARG A 146 37.22 7.33 18.53
C ARG A 146 36.12 8.28 18.05
N LEU A 147 35.40 8.86 18.99
CA LEU A 147 34.31 9.79 18.72
C LEU A 147 34.58 11.12 19.43
N ASP A 148 34.68 12.17 18.65
CA ASP A 148 34.76 13.54 19.15
C ASP A 148 33.43 14.21 18.78
N SER A 149 32.47 14.18 19.71
CA SER A 149 31.13 14.72 19.49
C SER A 149 31.09 16.23 19.69
N ALA A 150 30.30 16.93 18.87
CA ALA A 150 29.84 18.28 19.16
C ALA A 150 28.64 18.22 20.13
N SER A 151 27.80 19.27 20.14
CA SER A 151 26.54 19.36 20.91
C SER A 151 25.41 18.47 20.35
N ALA A 152 25.73 17.26 19.90
CA ALA A 152 24.78 16.30 19.34
C ALA A 152 24.37 15.29 20.42
N PHE A 153 23.17 15.46 20.95
CA PHE A 153 22.54 14.55 21.91
C PHE A 153 21.03 14.49 21.66
N PRO A 154 20.33 13.43 22.11
CA PRO A 154 18.87 13.38 21.98
C PRO A 154 18.19 14.61 22.59
N GLY A 155 17.40 15.31 21.79
CA GLY A 155 16.72 16.55 22.16
C GLY A 155 17.47 17.84 21.81
N ALA A 156 18.74 17.79 21.38
CA ALA A 156 19.49 18.96 20.95
C ALA A 156 18.84 19.63 19.72
N VAL A 157 18.90 20.95 19.63
CA VAL A 157 18.38 21.72 18.48
C VAL A 157 19.56 22.23 17.65
N ILE A 158 19.65 21.75 16.41
CA ILE A 158 20.69 22.16 15.47
C ILE A 158 20.29 23.49 14.84
N SER A 159 21.11 24.51 15.09
CA SER A 159 20.91 25.87 14.59
C SER A 159 21.56 26.05 13.21
N PRO A 160 20.96 26.88 12.33
CA PRO A 160 21.59 27.26 11.05
C PRO A 160 22.82 28.17 11.19
N HIS A 161 23.11 28.70 12.39
CA HIS A 161 24.12 29.75 12.58
C HIS A 161 25.55 29.24 12.75
N TYR A 162 25.75 27.93 12.92
CA TYR A 162 27.06 27.31 13.13
C TYR A 162 27.34 26.25 12.06
N ASP A 163 28.58 25.73 12.04
CA ASP A 163 28.92 24.58 11.20
C ASP A 163 28.00 23.39 11.52
N SER A 164 27.68 22.61 10.49
CA SER A 164 26.71 21.51 10.51
C SER A 164 27.25 20.23 11.17
N LEU A 165 28.42 20.30 11.81
CA LEU A 165 29.11 19.16 12.41
C LEU A 165 28.33 18.59 13.61
N LEU A 166 27.97 17.31 13.51
CA LEU A 166 27.39 16.55 14.62
C LEU A 166 28.48 15.84 15.43
N VAL A 167 29.33 15.08 14.74
CA VAL A 167 30.38 14.26 15.37
C VAL A 167 31.49 13.97 14.37
N LYS A 168 32.74 13.97 14.86
CA LYS A 168 33.87 13.40 14.12
C LYS A 168 34.01 11.95 14.53
N VAL A 169 34.00 11.05 13.54
CA VAL A 169 34.24 9.63 13.74
C VAL A 169 35.63 9.34 13.22
N ILE A 170 36.47 8.74 14.06
CA ILE A 170 37.83 8.38 13.71
C ILE A 170 37.97 6.87 13.85
N ALA A 171 38.46 6.21 12.81
CA ALA A 171 38.68 4.77 12.79
C ALA A 171 40.15 4.47 12.53
N SER A 172 40.75 3.64 13.39
CA SER A 172 42.14 3.22 13.30
C SER A 172 42.26 1.71 13.07
N GLY A 173 43.23 1.33 12.23
CA GLY A 173 43.47 -0.05 11.82
C GLY A 173 44.90 -0.27 11.34
N LYS A 174 45.26 -1.55 11.12
CA LYS A 174 46.61 -1.93 10.64
C LYS A 174 46.90 -1.45 9.21
N ASP A 175 45.86 -1.24 8.41
CA ASP A 175 45.90 -0.81 7.01
C ASP A 175 44.63 -0.02 6.64
N MET A 176 44.62 0.61 5.46
CA MET A 176 43.50 1.42 4.97
C MET A 176 42.18 0.63 4.95
N SER A 177 42.22 -0.61 4.44
CA SER A 177 41.03 -1.44 4.29
C SER A 177 40.41 -1.78 5.64
N THR A 178 41.23 -2.07 6.65
CA THR A 178 40.76 -2.36 8.02
C THR A 178 40.17 -1.10 8.68
N ALA A 179 40.82 0.05 8.53
CA ALA A 179 40.31 1.33 9.05
C ALA A 179 38.98 1.72 8.36
N ALA A 180 38.90 1.56 7.04
CA ALA A 180 37.70 1.82 6.25
C ALA A 180 36.55 0.89 6.61
N ALA A 181 36.81 -0.41 6.80
CA ALA A 181 35.80 -1.37 7.22
C ALA A 181 35.24 -1.04 8.62
N LYS A 182 36.11 -0.67 9.57
CA LYS A 182 35.69 -0.22 10.91
C LYS A 182 34.87 1.07 10.85
N MET A 183 35.30 2.04 10.04
CA MET A 183 34.57 3.30 9.81
C MET A 183 33.20 3.02 9.20
N HIS A 184 33.15 2.20 8.15
CA HIS A 184 31.91 1.84 7.48
C HIS A 184 30.93 1.19 8.46
N ARG A 185 31.38 0.22 9.26
CA ARG A 185 30.57 -0.40 10.32
C ARG A 185 30.06 0.64 11.33
N ALA A 186 30.94 1.50 11.84
CA ALA A 186 30.55 2.54 12.80
C ALA A 186 29.44 3.44 12.21
N LEU A 187 29.62 3.93 10.97
CA LEU A 187 28.62 4.72 10.25
C LEU A 187 27.31 3.95 9.99
N SER A 188 27.37 2.64 9.73
CA SER A 188 26.17 1.79 9.59
C SER A 188 25.43 1.56 10.91
N GLU A 189 26.11 1.68 12.04
CA GLU A 189 25.52 1.57 13.39
C GLU A 189 24.92 2.89 13.89
N PHE A 190 25.35 4.04 13.34
CA PHE A 190 24.80 5.34 13.68
C PHE A 190 23.28 5.38 13.45
N ARG A 191 22.56 5.96 14.41
CA ARG A 191 21.13 6.25 14.29
C ARG A 191 20.91 7.71 14.62
N VAL A 192 20.71 8.53 13.59
CA VAL A 192 20.38 9.95 13.70
C VAL A 192 18.98 10.16 13.12
N ARG A 193 18.08 10.79 13.89
CA ARG A 193 16.70 11.12 13.48
C ARG A 193 16.37 12.56 13.84
N GLY A 194 15.43 13.14 13.10
CA GLY A 194 15.03 14.55 13.21
C GLY A 194 15.73 15.48 12.23
N VAL A 195 16.92 15.10 11.73
CA VAL A 195 17.65 15.81 10.67
C VAL A 195 18.25 14.81 9.67
N LYS A 196 18.49 15.25 8.43
CA LYS A 196 19.28 14.51 7.43
C LYS A 196 20.77 14.53 7.79
N THR A 197 21.52 13.58 7.23
CA THR A 197 22.97 13.47 7.44
C THR A 197 23.69 13.05 6.17
N ASN A 198 24.98 13.35 6.10
CA ASN A 198 25.87 12.94 5.01
C ASN A 198 26.36 11.48 5.10
N ILE A 199 25.88 10.68 6.07
CA ILE A 199 26.33 9.29 6.30
C ILE A 199 26.27 8.41 5.04
N PRO A 200 25.19 8.40 4.23
CA PRO A 200 25.13 7.53 3.06
C PRO A 200 26.21 7.87 2.02
N PHE A 201 26.55 9.16 1.88
CA PHE A 201 27.62 9.61 1.00
C PHE A 201 28.99 9.10 1.50
N LEU A 202 29.25 9.22 2.80
CA LEU A 202 30.48 8.72 3.42
C LEU A 202 30.64 7.20 3.22
N GLN A 203 29.56 6.43 3.35
CA GLN A 203 29.57 4.98 3.11
C GLN A 203 29.89 4.62 1.66
N ASN A 204 29.36 5.38 0.69
CA ASN A 204 29.69 5.21 -0.72
C ASN A 204 31.18 5.47 -0.99
N VAL A 205 31.76 6.51 -0.37
CA VAL A 205 33.19 6.80 -0.50
C VAL A 205 34.05 5.67 0.09
N LEU A 206 33.71 5.20 1.28
CA LEU A 206 34.44 4.13 1.97
C LEU A 206 34.36 2.77 1.26
N SER A 207 33.38 2.60 0.35
CA SER A 207 33.20 1.40 -0.46
C SER A 207 33.83 1.53 -1.86
N ASN A 208 34.31 2.72 -2.25
CA ASN A 208 34.89 2.94 -3.56
C ASN A 208 36.30 2.35 -3.67
N HIS A 209 36.57 1.63 -4.76
CA HIS A 209 37.83 0.96 -5.00
C HIS A 209 39.03 1.93 -5.06
N GLN A 210 38.88 3.10 -5.70
CA GLN A 210 39.95 4.10 -5.76
C GLN A 210 40.33 4.61 -4.37
N PHE A 211 39.33 4.83 -3.50
CA PHE A 211 39.56 5.27 -2.12
C PHE A 211 40.26 4.19 -1.28
N LEU A 212 39.80 2.94 -1.35
CA LEU A 212 40.40 1.82 -0.61
C LEU A 212 41.85 1.54 -1.00
N HIS A 213 42.19 1.77 -2.28
CA HIS A 213 43.55 1.60 -2.79
C HIS A 213 44.40 2.88 -2.74
N SER A 214 43.89 3.96 -2.13
CA SER A 214 44.59 5.24 -1.98
C SER A 214 45.04 5.85 -3.33
N THR A 215 44.32 5.56 -4.41
CA THR A 215 44.57 6.11 -5.76
C THR A 215 43.59 7.25 -6.04
N VAL A 216 43.53 8.22 -5.13
CA VAL A 216 42.62 9.36 -5.22
C VAL A 216 43.41 10.65 -5.32
N ASP A 217 42.86 11.63 -6.04
CA ASP A 217 43.32 13.00 -6.06
C ASP A 217 42.19 13.97 -5.66
N THR A 218 42.41 15.26 -5.83
CA THR A 218 41.44 16.30 -5.44
C THR A 218 40.17 16.31 -6.30
N GLN A 219 40.17 15.68 -7.48
CA GLN A 219 39.03 15.60 -8.39
C GLN A 219 38.20 14.32 -8.19
N PHE A 220 38.65 13.38 -7.34
CA PHE A 220 37.99 12.10 -7.09
C PHE A 220 36.47 12.17 -6.91
N ILE A 221 35.96 13.09 -6.08
CA ILE A 221 34.51 13.21 -5.84
C ILE A 221 33.78 13.71 -7.11
N ASP A 222 34.36 14.68 -7.81
CA ASP A 222 33.79 15.28 -9.02
C ASP A 222 33.76 14.26 -10.18
N GLU A 223 34.76 13.39 -10.26
CA GLU A 223 34.88 12.33 -11.27
C GLU A 223 33.99 11.10 -10.99
N ASN A 224 33.55 10.90 -9.75
CA ASN A 224 32.78 9.73 -9.33
C ASN A 224 31.32 10.10 -8.98
N GLN A 225 30.53 10.47 -9.99
CA GLN A 225 29.12 10.87 -9.82
C GLN A 225 28.23 9.78 -9.20
N ASN A 226 28.64 8.51 -9.29
CA ASN A 226 27.96 7.39 -8.63
C ASN A 226 27.97 7.49 -7.09
N LEU A 227 28.89 8.26 -6.48
CA LEU A 227 28.91 8.50 -5.02
C LEU A 227 27.65 9.19 -4.51
N PHE A 228 26.95 9.91 -5.38
CA PHE A 228 25.72 10.67 -5.07
C PHE A 228 24.46 9.83 -5.24
N ILE A 229 24.57 8.62 -5.80
CA ILE A 229 23.45 7.69 -5.94
C ILE A 229 23.25 7.00 -4.58
N MET A 230 22.33 7.53 -3.79
CA MET A 230 22.01 7.00 -2.46
C MET A 230 20.91 5.95 -2.55
N LYS A 231 21.14 4.79 -1.93
CA LYS A 231 20.06 3.82 -1.72
C LYS A 231 19.09 4.34 -0.66
N PRO A 232 17.79 4.48 -0.96
CA PRO A 232 16.80 4.87 0.03
C PRO A 232 16.79 3.89 1.20
N VAL A 233 16.92 4.39 2.43
CA VAL A 233 16.82 3.54 3.62
C VAL A 233 15.37 3.13 3.82
N GLN A 234 15.08 1.84 3.77
CA GLN A 234 13.73 1.32 4.00
C GLN A 234 13.31 1.54 5.47
N ASN A 235 12.30 2.38 5.70
CA ASN A 235 11.80 2.69 7.04
C ASN A 235 10.58 1.82 7.45
N ARG A 236 10.64 0.50 7.18
CA ARG A 236 9.51 -0.43 7.36
C ARG A 236 8.89 -0.36 8.76
N ALA A 237 9.72 -0.38 9.82
CA ALA A 237 9.25 -0.34 11.20
C ALA A 237 8.50 0.96 11.54
N GLN A 238 9.00 2.13 11.13
CA GLN A 238 8.31 3.40 11.38
C GLN A 238 6.97 3.47 10.64
N LYS A 239 6.91 2.95 9.41
CA LYS A 239 5.67 2.92 8.64
C LYS A 239 4.62 2.02 9.33
N LEU A 240 5.03 0.87 9.87
CA LEU A 240 4.14 0.00 10.67
C LEU A 240 3.66 0.68 11.95
N LEU A 241 4.55 1.37 12.68
CA LEU A 241 4.14 2.16 13.84
C LEU A 241 3.15 3.27 13.46
N HIS A 242 3.34 3.90 12.29
CA HIS A 242 2.42 4.90 11.77
C HIS A 242 1.04 4.30 11.46
N TYR A 243 0.99 3.07 10.91
CA TYR A 243 -0.28 2.36 10.71
C TYR A 243 -0.96 2.02 12.03
N LEU A 244 -0.25 1.39 12.96
CA LEU A 244 -0.79 1.05 14.28
C LEU A 244 -1.28 2.30 15.01
N GLY A 245 -0.53 3.39 14.96
CA GLY A 245 -0.95 4.68 15.50
C GLY A 245 -2.20 5.23 14.80
N HIS A 246 -2.31 5.08 13.47
CA HIS A 246 -3.51 5.44 12.73
C HIS A 246 -4.72 4.66 13.21
N VAL A 247 -4.61 3.34 13.35
CA VAL A 247 -5.70 2.48 13.83
C VAL A 247 -6.13 2.86 15.25
N MET A 248 -5.17 3.15 16.15
CA MET A 248 -5.47 3.57 17.52
C MET A 248 -6.24 4.91 17.59
N VAL A 249 -6.01 5.83 16.66
CA VAL A 249 -6.64 7.17 16.67
C VAL A 249 -7.94 7.19 15.86
N ASN A 250 -7.95 6.59 14.68
CA ASN A 250 -9.02 6.73 13.68
C ASN A 250 -9.83 5.44 13.47
N GLY A 251 -9.42 4.30 14.04
CA GLY A 251 -9.91 2.98 13.66
C GLY A 251 -9.25 2.45 12.38
N PRO A 252 -9.61 1.23 11.95
CA PRO A 252 -9.03 0.62 10.77
C PRO A 252 -9.39 1.38 9.50
N THR A 253 -8.48 1.36 8.52
CA THR A 253 -8.70 1.92 7.19
C THR A 253 -9.74 1.13 6.40
N THR A 254 -9.87 -0.16 6.68
CA THR A 254 -10.88 -1.04 6.09
C THR A 254 -12.27 -0.72 6.65
N PRO A 255 -13.28 -0.39 5.82
CA PRO A 255 -14.62 -0.10 6.30
C PRO A 255 -15.25 -1.30 7.02
N ILE A 256 -15.65 -1.09 8.28
CA ILE A 256 -16.31 -2.12 9.08
C ILE A 256 -17.84 -2.01 8.92
N PRO A 257 -18.52 -3.06 8.39
CA PRO A 257 -19.97 -3.03 8.21
C PRO A 257 -20.75 -3.28 9.51
N VAL A 258 -20.18 -4.01 10.48
CA VAL A 258 -20.85 -4.38 11.73
C VAL A 258 -20.05 -3.88 12.92
N LYS A 259 -20.73 -3.31 13.93
CA LYS A 259 -20.13 -2.90 15.21
C LYS A 259 -19.75 -4.09 16.13
N ALA A 260 -19.21 -5.16 15.57
CA ALA A 260 -18.60 -6.26 16.30
C ALA A 260 -17.08 -6.04 16.36
N LYS A 261 -16.41 -6.65 17.33
CA LYS A 261 -14.94 -6.61 17.45
C LYS A 261 -14.32 -7.94 17.02
N PRO A 262 -13.11 -7.94 16.46
CA PRO A 262 -12.32 -9.15 16.27
C PRO A 262 -12.14 -9.92 17.59
N SER A 263 -12.13 -11.25 17.52
CA SER A 263 -11.73 -12.10 18.64
C SER A 263 -10.32 -11.75 19.13
N SER A 264 -10.05 -11.98 20.43
CA SER A 264 -8.71 -11.84 21.01
C SER A 264 -7.89 -13.13 20.98
N ILE A 265 -8.46 -14.21 20.46
CA ILE A 265 -7.79 -15.51 20.36
C ILE A 265 -7.02 -15.55 19.04
N ASP A 266 -5.71 -15.73 19.13
CA ASP A 266 -4.88 -16.03 17.97
C ASP A 266 -5.03 -17.53 17.63
N PRO A 267 -5.55 -17.89 16.44
CA PRO A 267 -5.80 -19.28 16.09
C PRO A 267 -4.47 -20.03 15.88
N VAL A 268 -4.39 -21.26 16.38
CA VAL A 268 -3.24 -22.13 16.13
C VAL A 268 -3.31 -22.63 14.69
N ILE A 269 -2.37 -22.21 13.86
CA ILE A 269 -2.35 -22.54 12.42
C ILE A 269 -2.13 -24.05 12.25
N PRO A 270 -3.11 -24.83 11.76
CA PRO A 270 -2.88 -26.19 11.33
C PRO A 270 -2.01 -26.18 10.07
N THR A 271 -1.32 -27.28 9.81
CA THR A 271 -0.50 -27.48 8.59
C THR A 271 -1.40 -27.74 7.37
N VAL A 272 -2.24 -26.78 7.02
CA VAL A 272 -3.06 -26.80 5.81
C VAL A 272 -3.35 -25.37 5.34
N PRO A 273 -3.59 -25.17 4.04
CA PRO A 273 -3.35 -23.90 3.38
C PRO A 273 -4.64 -23.21 2.92
N MET A 274 -4.55 -21.88 2.76
CA MET A 274 -5.66 -20.99 2.43
C MET A 274 -5.66 -20.60 0.94
N GLY A 275 -6.67 -19.88 0.45
CA GLY A 275 -6.82 -19.49 -0.97
C GLY A 275 -6.53 -18.01 -1.27
N ALA A 276 -6.47 -17.63 -2.55
CA ALA A 276 -6.14 -16.27 -3.00
C ALA A 276 -7.32 -15.52 -3.65
N THR A 277 -7.43 -14.22 -3.36
CA THR A 277 -8.42 -13.28 -3.91
C THR A 277 -7.71 -12.01 -4.39
N PHE A 278 -8.11 -11.40 -5.51
CA PHE A 278 -7.36 -10.31 -6.15
C PHE A 278 -7.73 -8.89 -5.67
N ASP A 279 -8.87 -8.34 -6.10
CA ASP A 279 -9.27 -6.95 -5.83
C ASP A 279 -9.37 -6.64 -4.32
N VAL A 280 -10.01 -7.52 -3.55
CA VAL A 280 -10.17 -7.36 -2.10
C VAL A 280 -8.83 -7.33 -1.37
N ALA A 281 -7.86 -8.14 -1.81
CA ALA A 281 -6.54 -8.18 -1.21
C ALA A 281 -5.84 -6.81 -1.31
N MET A 282 -5.84 -6.19 -2.49
CA MET A 282 -5.22 -4.86 -2.66
C MET A 282 -6.06 -3.74 -2.05
N ARG A 283 -7.37 -3.76 -2.26
CA ARG A 283 -8.28 -2.65 -1.91
C ARG A 283 -8.55 -2.54 -0.40
N PHE A 284 -8.76 -3.68 0.26
CA PHE A 284 -9.27 -3.72 1.62
C PHE A 284 -8.29 -4.33 2.63
N LEU A 285 -7.44 -5.26 2.19
CA LEU A 285 -6.43 -5.90 3.05
C LEU A 285 -5.05 -5.27 2.88
N TYR A 286 -4.85 -4.51 1.80
CA TYR A 286 -3.59 -3.88 1.44
C TYR A 286 -2.41 -4.86 1.38
N GLU A 287 -2.65 -6.04 0.81
CA GLU A 287 -1.64 -7.06 0.54
C GLU A 287 -1.62 -7.46 -0.94
N CYS A 288 -0.50 -8.01 -1.41
CA CYS A 288 -0.33 -8.42 -2.80
C CYS A 288 -0.95 -9.81 -3.05
N PRO A 289 -1.94 -9.96 -3.96
CA PRO A 289 -2.57 -11.24 -4.23
C PRO A 289 -1.62 -12.26 -4.89
N TRP A 290 -0.62 -11.78 -5.63
CA TRP A 290 0.40 -12.61 -6.25
C TRP A 290 1.36 -13.21 -5.22
N LYS A 291 1.80 -12.39 -4.25
CA LYS A 291 2.61 -12.87 -3.12
C LYS A 291 1.87 -13.95 -2.35
N ARG A 292 0.57 -13.72 -2.07
CA ARG A 292 -0.29 -14.74 -1.45
C ARG A 292 -0.32 -16.03 -2.26
N LEU A 293 -0.52 -15.96 -3.58
CA LEU A 293 -0.50 -17.12 -4.46
C LEU A 293 0.84 -17.87 -4.41
N GLN A 294 1.97 -17.16 -4.48
CA GLN A 294 3.32 -17.75 -4.45
C GLN A 294 3.64 -18.42 -3.10
N GLU A 295 3.29 -17.77 -1.99
CA GLU A 295 3.49 -18.29 -0.64
C GLU A 295 2.65 -19.56 -0.43
N LEU A 296 1.37 -19.51 -0.81
CA LEU A 296 0.51 -20.68 -0.78
C LEU A 296 1.05 -21.76 -1.71
N ARG A 297 1.51 -21.43 -2.91
CA ARG A 297 2.03 -22.45 -3.82
C ARG A 297 3.23 -23.19 -3.22
N THR A 298 4.10 -22.45 -2.53
CA THR A 298 5.28 -22.99 -1.83
C THR A 298 4.88 -23.90 -0.67
N LEU A 299 3.84 -23.54 0.09
CA LEU A 299 3.33 -24.34 1.21
C LEU A 299 2.54 -25.58 0.76
N VAL A 300 2.05 -25.60 -0.49
CA VAL A 300 1.11 -26.62 -0.99
C VAL A 300 1.55 -27.20 -2.33
N PRO A 301 2.72 -27.80 -2.47
CA PRO A 301 3.21 -28.17 -3.80
C PRO A 301 2.38 -29.28 -4.49
N ASN A 302 1.46 -29.95 -3.78
CA ASN A 302 0.82 -31.20 -4.19
C ASN A 302 -0.68 -31.12 -4.49
N VAL A 303 -1.32 -29.95 -4.35
CA VAL A 303 -2.76 -29.77 -4.62
C VAL A 303 -2.96 -28.77 -5.76
N PRO A 304 -3.71 -29.10 -6.82
CA PRO A 304 -3.99 -28.16 -7.90
C PRO A 304 -4.65 -26.88 -7.37
N PHE A 305 -4.17 -25.72 -7.79
CA PHE A 305 -4.81 -24.45 -7.45
C PHE A 305 -5.83 -24.08 -8.53
N GLN A 306 -7.04 -23.76 -8.09
CA GLN A 306 -8.14 -23.39 -8.96
C GLN A 306 -8.50 -21.93 -8.75
N MET A 307 -8.73 -21.21 -9.85
CA MET A 307 -9.31 -19.87 -9.82
C MET A 307 -10.58 -19.77 -10.64
N LEU A 308 -11.42 -18.81 -10.27
CA LEU A 308 -12.54 -18.36 -11.08
C LEU A 308 -12.06 -17.25 -12.04
N LEU A 309 -12.29 -17.45 -13.33
CA LEU A 309 -11.90 -16.52 -14.40
C LEU A 309 -13.16 -16.08 -15.17
N ARG A 310 -13.44 -14.77 -15.22
CA ARG A 310 -14.48 -14.25 -16.11
C ARG A 310 -13.89 -14.14 -17.51
N GLY A 311 -14.48 -14.83 -18.48
CA GLY A 311 -13.83 -15.10 -19.77
C GLY A 311 -13.22 -13.88 -20.47
N ALA A 312 -13.98 -12.79 -20.61
CA ALA A 312 -13.50 -11.57 -21.28
C ALA A 312 -12.89 -10.51 -20.33
N ASN A 313 -12.94 -10.73 -19.02
CA ASN A 313 -12.56 -9.72 -18.02
C ASN A 313 -11.47 -10.20 -17.05
N ALA A 314 -11.02 -11.45 -17.18
CA ALA A 314 -10.17 -12.15 -16.22
C ALA A 314 -10.72 -12.03 -14.78
N VAL A 315 -10.10 -11.19 -13.96
CA VAL A 315 -10.53 -10.91 -12.57
C VAL A 315 -11.24 -9.55 -12.42
N GLY A 316 -11.17 -8.71 -13.44
CA GLY A 316 -11.60 -7.32 -13.41
C GLY A 316 -13.11 -7.06 -13.52
N TYR A 317 -13.46 -5.77 -13.49
CA TYR A 317 -14.85 -5.29 -13.56
C TYR A 317 -15.17 -4.51 -14.85
N THR A 318 -14.17 -4.20 -15.67
CA THR A 318 -14.32 -3.50 -16.95
C THR A 318 -13.93 -4.42 -18.10
N ASN A 319 -14.15 -3.97 -19.34
CA ASN A 319 -13.64 -4.69 -20.51
C ASN A 319 -12.15 -4.41 -20.72
N TYR A 320 -11.43 -5.42 -21.17
CA TYR A 320 -10.01 -5.34 -21.47
C TYR A 320 -9.76 -5.77 -22.91
N PRO A 321 -8.70 -5.24 -23.55
CA PRO A 321 -8.22 -5.80 -24.81
C PRO A 321 -7.74 -7.24 -24.59
N ASP A 322 -7.82 -8.05 -25.64
CA ASP A 322 -7.57 -9.49 -25.56
C ASP A 322 -6.21 -9.83 -24.99
N ASN A 323 -5.18 -9.08 -25.42
CA ASN A 323 -3.81 -9.29 -24.98
C ASN A 323 -3.65 -9.16 -23.44
N ALA A 324 -4.48 -8.37 -22.77
CA ALA A 324 -4.51 -8.28 -21.31
C ALA A 324 -5.05 -9.56 -20.65
N VAL A 325 -6.07 -10.18 -21.23
CA VAL A 325 -6.63 -11.45 -20.74
C VAL A 325 -5.64 -12.60 -20.94
N PHE A 326 -5.02 -12.67 -22.13
CA PHE A 326 -3.96 -13.66 -22.41
C PHE A 326 -2.77 -13.49 -21.46
N LYS A 327 -2.26 -12.26 -21.31
CA LYS A 327 -1.11 -12.00 -20.43
C LYS A 327 -1.43 -12.28 -18.96
N PHE A 328 -2.64 -12.01 -18.51
CA PHE A 328 -3.06 -12.37 -17.15
C PHE A 328 -3.03 -13.88 -16.91
N CYS A 329 -3.56 -14.68 -17.84
CA CYS A 329 -3.56 -16.14 -17.68
C CYS A 329 -2.14 -16.72 -17.69
N GLU A 330 -1.25 -16.18 -18.52
CA GLU A 330 0.18 -16.51 -18.54
C GLU A 330 0.81 -16.26 -17.16
N VAL A 331 0.70 -15.03 -16.64
CA VAL A 331 1.28 -14.66 -15.33
C VAL A 331 0.66 -15.45 -14.19
N ALA A 332 -0.65 -15.72 -14.22
CA ALA A 332 -1.31 -16.59 -13.25
C ALA A 332 -0.76 -18.02 -13.27
N LYS A 333 -0.54 -18.59 -14.45
CA LYS A 333 0.03 -19.93 -14.59
C LYS A 333 1.49 -19.98 -14.11
N GLU A 334 2.30 -19.01 -14.49
CA GLU A 334 3.71 -18.87 -14.04
C GLU A 334 3.83 -18.80 -12.51
N ASN A 335 2.85 -18.15 -11.86
CA ASN A 335 2.79 -18.01 -10.41
C ASN A 335 2.17 -19.21 -9.68
N GLY A 336 1.77 -20.27 -10.38
CA GLY A 336 1.35 -21.54 -9.79
C GLY A 336 -0.16 -21.82 -9.79
N MET A 337 -0.95 -21.10 -10.60
CA MET A 337 -2.34 -21.46 -10.86
C MET A 337 -2.44 -22.66 -11.80
N ASP A 338 -3.35 -23.60 -11.54
CA ASP A 338 -3.46 -24.84 -12.34
C ASP A 338 -4.75 -24.92 -13.14
N ILE A 339 -5.88 -24.64 -12.50
CA ILE A 339 -7.22 -24.82 -13.07
C ILE A 339 -7.88 -23.44 -13.20
N PHE A 340 -8.32 -23.13 -14.41
CA PHE A 340 -9.04 -21.91 -14.74
C PHE A 340 -10.50 -22.25 -14.99
N ARG A 341 -11.35 -21.96 -14.01
CA ARG A 341 -12.80 -22.05 -14.15
C ARG A 341 -13.31 -20.83 -14.91
N VAL A 342 -13.49 -20.99 -16.22
CA VAL A 342 -13.89 -19.91 -17.14
C VAL A 342 -15.41 -19.83 -17.21
N PHE A 343 -15.98 -18.70 -16.80
CA PHE A 343 -17.42 -18.44 -16.88
C PHE A 343 -17.71 -17.09 -17.53
N ASP A 344 -18.94 -16.89 -17.99
CA ASP A 344 -19.46 -15.59 -18.39
C ASP A 344 -20.75 -15.27 -17.63
N SER A 345 -20.98 -13.99 -17.31
CA SER A 345 -22.11 -13.58 -16.48
C SER A 345 -23.47 -13.75 -17.13
N LEU A 346 -23.50 -13.94 -18.45
CA LEU A 346 -24.69 -14.12 -19.28
C LEU A 346 -24.63 -15.44 -20.07
N ASN A 347 -23.66 -16.32 -19.77
CA ASN A 347 -23.28 -17.47 -20.61
C ASN A 347 -23.04 -17.09 -22.09
N TYR A 348 -22.49 -15.89 -22.33
CA TYR A 348 -22.19 -15.39 -23.66
C TYR A 348 -20.93 -16.07 -24.21
N LEU A 349 -21.13 -17.03 -25.14
CA LEU A 349 -20.09 -17.89 -25.69
C LEU A 349 -18.82 -17.17 -26.16
N PRO A 350 -18.87 -16.05 -26.92
CA PRO A 350 -17.65 -15.37 -27.38
C PRO A 350 -16.74 -14.90 -26.24
N ASN A 351 -17.30 -14.51 -25.10
CA ASN A 351 -16.50 -14.14 -23.92
C ASN A 351 -15.84 -15.36 -23.29
N MET A 352 -16.59 -16.48 -23.20
CA MET A 352 -16.08 -17.73 -22.63
C MET A 352 -14.95 -18.30 -23.47
N ILE A 353 -15.12 -18.35 -24.80
CA ILE A 353 -14.12 -18.89 -25.73
C ILE A 353 -12.79 -18.13 -25.61
N LEU A 354 -12.80 -16.80 -25.55
CA LEU A 354 -11.58 -16.01 -25.33
C LEU A 354 -10.84 -16.42 -24.05
N GLY A 355 -11.57 -16.56 -22.94
CA GLY A 355 -10.97 -16.95 -21.65
C GLY A 355 -10.45 -18.39 -21.66
N MET A 356 -11.17 -19.29 -22.34
CA MET A 356 -10.76 -20.69 -22.53
C MET A 356 -9.47 -20.78 -23.35
N GLU A 357 -9.39 -20.03 -24.46
CA GLU A 357 -8.18 -19.94 -25.27
C GLU A 357 -7.01 -19.33 -24.49
N ALA A 358 -7.25 -18.28 -23.71
CA ALA A 358 -6.23 -17.64 -22.88
C ALA A 358 -5.66 -18.59 -21.82
N ALA A 359 -6.52 -19.28 -21.07
CA ALA A 359 -6.12 -20.28 -20.09
C ALA A 359 -5.41 -21.48 -20.73
N GLY A 360 -5.93 -21.99 -21.85
CA GLY A 360 -5.34 -23.11 -22.58
C GLY A 360 -3.95 -22.78 -23.15
N ARG A 361 -3.77 -21.60 -23.75
CA ARG A 361 -2.47 -21.14 -24.27
C ARG A 361 -1.44 -20.91 -23.18
N ALA A 362 -1.87 -20.47 -22.00
CA ALA A 362 -0.99 -20.38 -20.83
C ALA A 362 -0.52 -21.75 -20.32
N GLY A 363 -1.17 -22.85 -20.74
CA GLY A 363 -0.90 -24.21 -20.25
C GLY A 363 -1.68 -24.60 -18.99
N GLY A 364 -2.79 -23.91 -18.72
CA GLY A 364 -3.71 -24.23 -17.63
C GLY A 364 -4.78 -25.27 -18.01
N VAL A 365 -5.38 -25.91 -17.01
CA VAL A 365 -6.55 -26.76 -17.19
C VAL A 365 -7.77 -25.86 -17.40
N VAL A 366 -8.41 -25.99 -18.56
CA VAL A 366 -9.61 -25.22 -18.92
C VAL A 366 -10.86 -25.92 -18.37
N GLU A 367 -11.43 -25.35 -17.31
CA GLU A 367 -12.72 -25.77 -16.77
C GLU A 367 -13.81 -24.81 -17.27
N ALA A 368 -14.65 -25.24 -18.22
CA ALA A 368 -15.69 -24.40 -18.81
C ALA A 368 -16.94 -24.42 -17.93
N ALA A 369 -17.29 -23.29 -17.31
CA ALA A 369 -18.36 -23.18 -16.35
C ALA A 369 -19.62 -22.53 -16.92
N ILE A 370 -20.71 -23.30 -16.93
CA ILE A 370 -22.04 -22.85 -17.29
C ILE A 370 -22.75 -22.32 -16.05
N SER A 371 -23.12 -21.03 -16.06
CA SER A 371 -23.90 -20.44 -14.96
C SER A 371 -25.35 -20.96 -15.02
N TYR A 372 -25.82 -21.56 -13.93
CA TYR A 372 -27.17 -22.14 -13.83
C TYR A 372 -28.18 -21.12 -13.30
N THR A 373 -29.34 -21.03 -13.95
CA THR A 373 -30.50 -20.24 -13.53
C THR A 373 -31.79 -20.92 -13.95
N GLY A 374 -32.93 -20.51 -13.41
CA GLY A 374 -34.20 -21.19 -13.68
C GLY A 374 -34.31 -22.54 -12.97
N ASP A 375 -35.12 -23.42 -13.54
CA ASP A 375 -35.34 -24.77 -13.03
C ASP A 375 -35.62 -25.73 -14.19
N VAL A 376 -34.67 -26.62 -14.51
CA VAL A 376 -34.84 -27.59 -15.59
C VAL A 376 -35.92 -28.64 -15.32
N SER A 377 -36.36 -28.77 -14.06
CA SER A 377 -37.48 -29.65 -13.68
C SER A 377 -38.85 -28.98 -13.83
N ASP A 378 -38.89 -27.65 -14.01
CA ASP A 378 -40.13 -26.89 -14.12
C ASP A 378 -40.58 -26.77 -15.59
N PRO A 379 -41.68 -27.44 -15.99
CA PRO A 379 -42.18 -27.37 -17.36
C PRO A 379 -42.69 -25.98 -17.76
N MET A 380 -42.91 -25.06 -16.81
CA MET A 380 -43.35 -23.70 -17.11
C MET A 380 -42.20 -22.73 -17.38
N ARG A 381 -40.95 -23.08 -17.05
CA ARG A 381 -39.75 -22.24 -17.26
C ARG A 381 -38.88 -22.73 -18.42
N GLN A 382 -39.37 -22.53 -19.65
CA GLN A 382 -38.74 -23.10 -20.84
C GLN A 382 -37.54 -22.32 -21.41
N LYS A 383 -37.31 -21.06 -20.98
CA LYS A 383 -36.19 -20.24 -21.48
C LYS A 383 -34.82 -20.89 -21.20
N TYR A 384 -34.61 -21.33 -19.96
CA TYR A 384 -33.41 -22.03 -19.52
C TYR A 384 -33.73 -23.52 -19.31
N SER A 385 -34.21 -24.17 -20.37
CA SER A 385 -34.58 -25.59 -20.37
C SER A 385 -33.35 -26.51 -20.38
N LEU A 386 -33.57 -27.82 -20.19
CA LEU A 386 -32.52 -28.82 -20.36
C LEU A 386 -31.83 -28.72 -21.74
N ALA A 387 -32.61 -28.48 -22.80
CA ALA A 387 -32.11 -28.33 -24.16
C ALA A 387 -31.15 -27.13 -24.30
N TYR A 388 -31.42 -26.03 -23.59
CA TYR A 388 -30.52 -24.87 -23.54
C TYR A 388 -29.14 -25.25 -22.98
N TYR A 389 -29.11 -25.91 -21.81
CA TYR A 389 -27.86 -26.31 -21.16
C TYR A 389 -27.08 -27.35 -21.98
N VAL A 390 -27.77 -28.33 -22.56
CA VAL A 390 -27.15 -29.35 -23.40
C VAL A 390 -26.54 -28.73 -24.66
N LYS A 391 -27.24 -27.81 -25.33
CA LYS A 391 -26.72 -27.09 -26.51
C LYS A 391 -25.51 -26.23 -26.16
N LEU A 392 -25.57 -25.49 -25.06
CA LEU A 392 -24.45 -24.67 -24.61
C LEU A 392 -23.21 -25.55 -24.31
N THR A 393 -23.43 -26.71 -23.71
CA THR A 393 -22.36 -27.69 -23.45
C THR A 393 -21.71 -28.16 -24.76
N GLU A 394 -22.49 -28.47 -25.80
CA GLU A 394 -21.93 -28.85 -27.13
C GLU A 394 -20.98 -27.79 -27.69
N GLU A 395 -21.34 -26.51 -27.58
CA GLU A 395 -20.50 -25.43 -28.08
C GLU A 395 -19.22 -25.25 -27.25
N LEU A 396 -19.29 -25.40 -25.92
CA LEU A 396 -18.11 -25.34 -25.05
C LEU A 396 -17.17 -26.53 -25.29
N MET A 397 -17.70 -27.74 -25.47
CA MET A 397 -16.88 -28.91 -25.77
C MET A 397 -16.10 -28.75 -27.07
N LYS A 398 -16.70 -28.15 -28.11
CA LYS A 398 -16.00 -27.81 -29.36
C LYS A 398 -14.87 -26.80 -29.17
N ALA A 399 -14.97 -25.95 -28.14
CA ALA A 399 -13.98 -24.93 -27.81
C ALA A 399 -12.81 -25.43 -26.95
N GLY A 400 -12.71 -26.75 -26.69
CA GLY A 400 -11.58 -27.34 -25.98
C GLY A 400 -11.72 -27.40 -24.46
N THR A 401 -12.93 -27.66 -23.96
CA THR A 401 -13.17 -27.93 -22.53
C THR A 401 -12.43 -29.18 -22.06
N HIS A 402 -11.66 -29.07 -20.97
CA HIS A 402 -11.07 -30.23 -20.28
C HIS A 402 -11.96 -30.74 -19.15
N VAL A 403 -12.61 -29.83 -18.41
CA VAL A 403 -13.56 -30.12 -17.34
C VAL A 403 -14.82 -29.31 -17.55
N LEU A 404 -15.99 -29.94 -17.54
CA LEU A 404 -17.27 -29.26 -17.64
C LEU A 404 -17.74 -28.87 -16.23
N CYS A 405 -18.03 -27.59 -15.99
CA CYS A 405 -18.55 -27.12 -14.72
C CYS A 405 -19.99 -26.62 -14.84
N ILE A 406 -20.85 -27.02 -13.91
CA ILE A 406 -22.15 -26.39 -13.68
C ILE A 406 -22.03 -25.48 -12.46
N LYS A 407 -22.12 -24.17 -12.69
CA LYS A 407 -22.00 -23.14 -11.65
C LYS A 407 -23.37 -22.61 -11.24
N ASP A 408 -23.92 -23.17 -10.18
CA ASP A 408 -25.12 -22.67 -9.51
C ASP A 408 -24.75 -21.64 -8.43
N MET A 409 -24.60 -20.39 -8.86
CA MET A 409 -24.17 -19.27 -8.01
C MET A 409 -25.19 -18.84 -6.94
N ALA A 410 -26.43 -19.29 -7.03
CA ALA A 410 -27.51 -18.90 -6.12
C ALA A 410 -28.01 -20.04 -5.22
N GLY A 411 -27.75 -21.30 -5.59
CA GLY A 411 -28.30 -22.46 -4.87
C GLY A 411 -29.70 -22.83 -5.36
N LEU A 412 -29.89 -22.80 -6.68
CA LEU A 412 -31.16 -23.09 -7.36
C LEU A 412 -31.30 -24.56 -7.78
N LEU A 413 -30.20 -25.30 -7.86
CA LEU A 413 -30.23 -26.73 -8.20
C LEU A 413 -30.91 -27.50 -7.07
N LYS A 414 -32.16 -27.90 -7.31
CA LYS A 414 -32.86 -28.86 -6.47
C LYS A 414 -32.31 -30.28 -6.74
N PRO A 415 -32.50 -31.25 -5.82
CA PRO A 415 -32.08 -32.63 -6.06
C PRO A 415 -32.62 -33.22 -7.37
N GLU A 416 -33.87 -32.94 -7.72
CA GLU A 416 -34.46 -33.45 -8.97
C GLU A 416 -33.89 -32.76 -10.22
N SER A 417 -33.79 -31.42 -10.20
CA SER A 417 -33.14 -30.65 -11.27
C SER A 417 -31.69 -31.10 -11.47
N SER A 418 -30.99 -31.44 -10.39
CA SER A 418 -29.63 -31.99 -10.38
C SER A 418 -29.56 -33.32 -11.11
N ARG A 419 -30.44 -34.27 -10.77
CA ARG A 419 -30.48 -35.58 -11.45
C ARG A 419 -30.75 -35.44 -12.94
N ILE A 420 -31.73 -34.64 -13.32
CA ILE A 420 -32.11 -34.41 -14.72
C ILE A 420 -30.95 -33.81 -15.51
N LEU A 421 -30.34 -32.73 -15.00
CA LEU A 421 -29.28 -32.03 -15.71
C LEU A 421 -28.01 -32.89 -15.80
N ILE A 422 -27.53 -33.41 -14.67
CA ILE A 422 -26.24 -34.11 -14.63
C ILE A 422 -26.28 -35.44 -15.36
N SER A 423 -27.38 -36.22 -15.25
CA SER A 423 -27.51 -37.46 -16.03
C SER A 423 -27.50 -37.19 -17.54
N ALA A 424 -28.24 -36.19 -18.01
CA ALA A 424 -28.27 -35.83 -19.43
C ALA A 424 -26.88 -35.40 -19.95
N LEU A 425 -26.08 -34.71 -19.13
CA LEU A 425 -24.73 -34.33 -19.50
C LEU A 425 -23.77 -35.53 -19.48
N ARG A 426 -23.84 -36.38 -18.45
CA ARG A 426 -23.02 -37.60 -18.33
C ARG A 426 -23.31 -38.59 -19.45
N ASP A 427 -24.57 -38.81 -19.79
CA ASP A 427 -24.99 -39.71 -20.88
C ASP A 427 -24.39 -39.28 -22.22
N ARG A 428 -24.23 -37.96 -22.42
CA ARG A 428 -23.70 -37.40 -23.67
C ARG A 428 -22.18 -37.30 -23.70
N TYR A 429 -21.56 -37.07 -22.54
CA TYR A 429 -20.13 -36.90 -22.36
C TYR A 429 -19.59 -37.84 -21.29
N PRO A 430 -19.52 -39.16 -21.57
CA PRO A 430 -19.21 -40.18 -20.57
C PRO A 430 -17.81 -40.01 -19.96
N ASP A 431 -16.84 -39.54 -20.75
CA ASP A 431 -15.42 -39.47 -20.36
C ASP A 431 -14.97 -38.08 -19.90
N VAL A 432 -15.85 -37.07 -19.96
CA VAL A 432 -15.52 -35.69 -19.56
C VAL A 432 -15.75 -35.53 -18.07
N PRO A 433 -14.79 -35.01 -17.28
CA PRO A 433 -15.01 -34.70 -15.89
C PRO A 433 -16.12 -33.64 -15.73
N ILE A 434 -17.12 -33.92 -14.89
CA ILE A 434 -18.22 -33.01 -14.56
C ILE A 434 -18.03 -32.51 -13.13
N HIS A 435 -17.80 -31.21 -13.01
CA HIS A 435 -17.67 -30.48 -11.76
C HIS A 435 -18.97 -29.72 -11.47
N VAL A 436 -19.52 -29.84 -10.27
CA VAL A 436 -20.69 -29.06 -9.86
C VAL A 436 -20.38 -28.14 -8.70
N HIS A 437 -20.74 -26.88 -8.86
CA HIS A 437 -20.62 -25.84 -7.85
C HIS A 437 -22.01 -25.36 -7.47
N THR A 438 -22.33 -25.31 -6.17
CA THR A 438 -23.57 -24.69 -5.67
C THR A 438 -23.31 -23.84 -4.42
N HIS A 439 -24.34 -23.13 -3.98
CA HIS A 439 -24.42 -22.46 -2.69
C HIS A 439 -25.54 -23.08 -1.86
N ASP A 440 -25.39 -23.10 -0.54
CA ASP A 440 -26.36 -23.70 0.39
C ASP A 440 -27.41 -22.68 0.88
N THR A 441 -27.74 -21.69 0.05
CA THR A 441 -28.56 -20.52 0.44
C THR A 441 -29.93 -20.96 0.95
N ALA A 442 -30.53 -21.96 0.31
CA ALA A 442 -31.81 -22.52 0.68
C ALA A 442 -31.73 -23.63 1.76
N GLY A 443 -30.53 -24.02 2.20
CA GLY A 443 -30.31 -25.18 3.08
C GLY A 443 -30.53 -26.54 2.41
N ALA A 444 -30.48 -26.60 1.07
CA ALA A 444 -30.68 -27.82 0.27
C ALA A 444 -29.44 -28.23 -0.53
N GLY A 445 -28.31 -27.52 -0.37
CA GLY A 445 -27.11 -27.69 -1.17
C GLY A 445 -26.43 -29.04 -0.97
N VAL A 446 -26.37 -29.55 0.26
CA VAL A 446 -25.82 -30.91 0.52
C VAL A 446 -26.64 -31.97 -0.22
N ALA A 447 -27.97 -31.89 -0.15
CA ALA A 447 -28.85 -32.83 -0.84
C ALA A 447 -28.72 -32.71 -2.37
N ALA A 448 -28.54 -31.50 -2.91
CA ALA A 448 -28.31 -31.27 -4.33
C ALA A 448 -26.97 -31.84 -4.80
N MET A 449 -25.89 -31.68 -4.03
CA MET A 449 -24.57 -32.22 -4.37
C MET A 449 -24.53 -33.75 -4.28
N LEU A 450 -25.21 -34.36 -3.30
CA LEU A 450 -25.39 -35.82 -3.26
C LEU A 450 -26.14 -36.31 -4.51
N ALA A 451 -27.21 -35.63 -4.91
CA ALA A 451 -27.96 -35.97 -6.13
C ALA A 451 -27.11 -35.80 -7.41
N CYS A 452 -26.25 -34.79 -7.48
CA CYS A 452 -25.30 -34.61 -8.57
C CYS A 452 -24.29 -35.78 -8.62
N ALA A 453 -23.70 -36.15 -7.48
CA ALA A 453 -22.76 -37.25 -7.41
C ALA A 453 -23.41 -38.60 -7.78
N GLU A 454 -24.64 -38.85 -7.31
CA GLU A 454 -25.44 -40.02 -7.70
C GLU A 454 -25.73 -40.08 -9.21
N ALA A 455 -25.95 -38.92 -9.83
CA ALA A 455 -26.19 -38.76 -11.27
C ALA A 455 -24.90 -38.78 -12.11
N GLY A 456 -23.73 -38.90 -11.48
CA GLY A 456 -22.45 -39.07 -12.16
C GLY A 456 -21.59 -37.81 -12.27
N ALA A 457 -21.75 -36.81 -11.42
CA ALA A 457 -20.73 -35.76 -11.25
C ALA A 457 -19.46 -36.33 -10.61
N ASP A 458 -18.29 -35.91 -11.08
CA ASP A 458 -16.99 -36.38 -10.56
C ASP A 458 -16.47 -35.53 -9.41
N VAL A 459 -16.80 -34.22 -9.42
CA VAL A 459 -16.33 -33.25 -8.42
C VAL A 459 -17.48 -32.37 -7.98
N VAL A 460 -17.55 -32.08 -6.67
CA VAL A 460 -18.48 -31.11 -6.09
C VAL A 460 -17.73 -30.13 -5.19
N ASP A 461 -18.07 -28.85 -5.27
CA ASP A 461 -17.50 -27.83 -4.39
C ASP A 461 -18.17 -27.85 -3.00
N VAL A 462 -17.34 -27.90 -1.96
CA VAL A 462 -17.75 -27.86 -0.55
C VAL A 462 -16.88 -26.86 0.22
N ALA A 463 -17.39 -26.39 1.36
CA ALA A 463 -16.61 -25.62 2.32
C ALA A 463 -16.47 -26.40 3.63
N VAL A 464 -15.38 -26.15 4.36
CA VAL A 464 -15.23 -26.66 5.74
C VAL A 464 -16.39 -26.16 6.61
N ASP A 465 -16.84 -26.98 7.56
CA ASP A 465 -18.14 -26.81 8.22
C ASP A 465 -18.33 -25.43 8.86
N SER A 466 -17.32 -24.90 9.56
CA SER A 466 -17.34 -23.55 10.18
C SER A 466 -17.41 -22.39 9.18
N MET A 467 -17.12 -22.63 7.90
CA MET A 467 -17.21 -21.68 6.78
C MET A 467 -18.26 -22.07 5.74
N ALA A 468 -19.07 -23.10 6.00
CA ALA A 468 -20.10 -23.62 5.11
C ALA A 468 -21.51 -23.11 5.45
N GLY A 469 -22.47 -23.47 4.61
CA GLY A 469 -23.88 -23.19 4.82
C GLY A 469 -24.29 -21.75 4.48
N MET A 470 -25.59 -21.48 4.51
CA MET A 470 -26.17 -20.20 4.11
C MET A 470 -25.67 -19.79 2.71
N THR A 471 -25.18 -18.58 2.51
CA THR A 471 -24.68 -18.12 1.22
C THR A 471 -23.29 -18.67 0.85
N SER A 472 -22.72 -19.60 1.63
CA SER A 472 -21.49 -20.34 1.31
C SER A 472 -21.81 -21.65 0.58
N GLN A 473 -20.80 -22.47 0.33
CA GLN A 473 -20.93 -23.83 -0.20
C GLN A 473 -21.56 -24.78 0.84
N PRO A 474 -22.06 -25.95 0.40
CA PRO A 474 -22.46 -27.04 1.29
C PRO A 474 -21.32 -27.52 2.20
N SER A 475 -21.67 -28.07 3.36
CA SER A 475 -20.71 -28.58 4.35
C SER A 475 -19.92 -29.78 3.84
N MET A 476 -18.59 -29.69 3.94
CA MET A 476 -17.65 -30.75 3.62
C MET A 476 -17.81 -31.96 4.55
N GLY A 477 -17.94 -31.72 5.87
CA GLY A 477 -18.14 -32.78 6.85
C GLY A 477 -19.43 -33.57 6.58
N ALA A 478 -20.52 -32.87 6.23
CA ALA A 478 -21.77 -33.50 5.84
C ALA A 478 -21.61 -34.37 4.58
N MET A 479 -20.96 -33.85 3.53
CA MET A 479 -20.73 -34.60 2.29
C MET A 479 -19.86 -35.85 2.52
N VAL A 480 -18.75 -35.72 3.26
CA VAL A 480 -17.86 -36.85 3.59
C VAL A 480 -18.59 -37.89 4.45
N ALA A 481 -19.38 -37.45 5.44
CA ALA A 481 -20.11 -38.37 6.31
C ALA A 481 -21.24 -39.11 5.57
N CYS A 482 -22.01 -38.41 4.74
CA CYS A 482 -23.14 -39.00 3.99
C CYS A 482 -22.69 -39.97 2.90
N THR A 483 -21.49 -39.81 2.36
CA THR A 483 -20.94 -40.69 1.32
C THR A 483 -20.14 -41.87 1.88
N LYS A 484 -19.78 -41.85 3.16
CA LYS A 484 -18.98 -42.89 3.82
C LYS A 484 -19.62 -44.27 3.71
N GLY A 485 -18.86 -45.26 3.25
CA GLY A 485 -19.34 -46.64 3.06
C GLY A 485 -20.27 -46.83 1.86
N THR A 486 -20.47 -45.81 1.03
CA THR A 486 -21.20 -45.91 -0.23
C THR A 486 -20.24 -46.07 -1.41
N LYS A 487 -20.76 -46.25 -2.63
CA LYS A 487 -19.96 -46.22 -3.86
C LYS A 487 -19.31 -44.86 -4.16
N LEU A 488 -19.73 -43.81 -3.46
CA LEU A 488 -19.27 -42.42 -3.61
C LEU A 488 -18.35 -41.98 -2.46
N ASP A 489 -17.83 -42.92 -1.66
CA ASP A 489 -16.96 -42.60 -0.52
C ASP A 489 -15.73 -41.80 -0.98
N THR A 490 -15.54 -40.64 -0.36
CA THR A 490 -14.44 -39.71 -0.69
C THR A 490 -13.07 -40.20 -0.22
N GLY A 491 -13.02 -41.15 0.72
CA GLY A 491 -11.77 -41.60 1.37
C GLY A 491 -11.14 -40.57 2.33
N ILE A 492 -11.78 -39.42 2.56
CA ILE A 492 -11.31 -38.39 3.50
C ILE A 492 -11.69 -38.80 4.93
N ALA A 493 -10.71 -38.82 5.82
CA ALA A 493 -10.95 -39.07 7.24
C ALA A 493 -11.72 -37.90 7.88
N LEU A 494 -12.87 -38.18 8.50
CA LEU A 494 -13.72 -37.16 9.13
C LEU A 494 -13.00 -36.42 10.25
N GLU A 495 -12.14 -37.10 11.00
CA GLU A 495 -11.34 -36.51 12.07
C GLU A 495 -10.51 -35.32 11.56
N LYS A 496 -9.93 -35.44 10.36
CA LYS A 496 -9.18 -34.34 9.73
C LYS A 496 -10.08 -33.17 9.33
N VAL A 497 -11.32 -33.45 8.92
CA VAL A 497 -12.30 -32.40 8.59
C VAL A 497 -12.68 -31.63 9.85
N PHE A 498 -12.83 -32.32 10.98
CA PHE A 498 -13.14 -31.69 12.27
C PHE A 498 -11.99 -30.81 12.77
N ASP A 499 -10.75 -31.31 12.75
CA ASP A 499 -9.56 -30.52 13.12
C ASP A 499 -9.45 -29.24 12.25
N TYR A 500 -9.71 -29.37 10.95
CA TYR A 500 -9.69 -28.25 10.02
C TYR A 500 -10.84 -27.25 10.29
N SER A 501 -12.02 -27.76 10.64
CA SER A 501 -13.17 -26.92 10.98
C SER A 501 -12.97 -26.15 12.28
N GLU A 502 -12.37 -26.75 13.30
CA GLU A 502 -12.11 -26.11 14.58
C GLU A 502 -11.17 -24.90 14.43
N TYR A 503 -10.12 -25.03 13.62
CA TYR A 503 -9.25 -23.90 13.29
C TYR A 503 -10.03 -22.73 12.67
N TRP A 504 -10.86 -23.03 11.68
CA TRP A 504 -11.64 -22.00 10.98
C TRP A 504 -12.75 -21.40 11.83
N GLU A 505 -13.31 -22.16 12.78
CA GLU A 505 -14.28 -21.66 13.75
C GLU A 505 -13.66 -20.53 14.61
N VAL A 506 -12.47 -20.77 15.15
CA VAL A 506 -11.73 -19.77 15.94
C VAL A 506 -11.31 -18.60 15.04
N THR A 507 -10.77 -18.89 13.86
CA THR A 507 -10.29 -17.89 12.90
C THR A 507 -11.42 -16.96 12.43
N ARG A 508 -12.61 -17.49 12.16
CA ARG A 508 -13.80 -16.73 11.77
C ARG A 508 -14.17 -15.68 12.82
N GLY A 509 -13.92 -15.96 14.10
CA GLY A 509 -14.10 -15.01 15.19
C GLY A 509 -13.28 -13.72 15.04
N LEU A 510 -12.12 -13.75 14.36
CA LEU A 510 -11.34 -12.54 14.03
C LEU A 510 -12.07 -11.63 13.03
N TYR A 511 -12.95 -12.21 12.20
CA TYR A 511 -13.70 -11.53 11.15
C TYR A 511 -15.15 -11.23 11.55
N ALA A 512 -15.50 -11.34 12.84
CA ALA A 512 -16.79 -10.91 13.40
C ALA A 512 -17.29 -9.53 12.89
N PRO A 513 -16.43 -8.50 12.69
CA PRO A 513 -16.87 -7.21 12.13
C PRO A 513 -17.43 -7.29 10.69
N PHE A 514 -17.17 -8.38 9.97
CA PHE A 514 -17.60 -8.62 8.59
C PHE A 514 -18.62 -9.76 8.47
N ASP A 515 -18.98 -10.41 9.57
CA ASP A 515 -19.81 -11.61 9.54
C ASP A 515 -21.27 -11.26 9.16
N CYS A 516 -21.78 -11.89 8.11
CA CYS A 516 -23.15 -11.67 7.64
C CYS A 516 -24.20 -12.10 8.68
N THR A 517 -23.83 -12.99 9.62
CA THR A 517 -24.68 -13.45 10.72
C THR A 517 -25.03 -12.35 11.72
N ALA A 518 -24.35 -11.21 11.70
CA ALA A 518 -24.77 -10.04 12.44
C ALA A 518 -26.19 -9.59 12.04
N THR A 519 -26.52 -9.76 10.75
CA THR A 519 -27.80 -9.33 10.18
C THR A 519 -28.68 -10.46 9.64
N MET A 520 -28.10 -11.62 9.31
CA MET A 520 -28.80 -12.75 8.70
C MET A 520 -28.46 -14.06 9.43
N LYS A 521 -29.36 -14.58 10.26
CA LYS A 521 -29.09 -15.74 11.14
C LYS A 521 -29.12 -17.09 10.44
N SER A 522 -29.68 -17.19 9.24
CA SER A 522 -29.83 -18.44 8.48
C SER A 522 -29.92 -18.17 6.98
N GLY A 523 -29.83 -19.24 6.18
CA GLY A 523 -30.23 -19.23 4.77
C GLY A 523 -31.72 -18.91 4.57
N ASN A 524 -32.11 -18.69 3.32
CA ASN A 524 -33.49 -18.38 2.93
C ASN A 524 -33.88 -19.13 1.64
N ALA A 525 -34.99 -19.90 1.71
CA ALA A 525 -35.52 -20.65 0.57
C ALA A 525 -36.21 -19.77 -0.49
N ASP A 526 -36.48 -18.50 -0.18
CA ASP A 526 -37.04 -17.56 -1.16
C ASP A 526 -36.06 -17.23 -2.31
N VAL A 527 -34.82 -17.70 -2.23
CA VAL A 527 -33.87 -17.70 -3.34
C VAL A 527 -34.40 -18.42 -4.58
N TYR A 528 -35.29 -19.42 -4.43
CA TYR A 528 -35.95 -20.05 -5.57
C TYR A 528 -36.93 -19.12 -6.31
N GLU A 529 -37.33 -18.00 -5.70
CA GLU A 529 -38.18 -16.98 -6.32
C GLU A 529 -37.39 -15.74 -6.78
N ASN A 530 -36.42 -15.30 -5.97
CA ASN A 530 -35.65 -14.08 -6.25
C ASN A 530 -34.35 -14.33 -7.01
N GLU A 531 -33.82 -15.55 -6.94
CA GLU A 531 -32.60 -15.98 -7.63
C GLU A 531 -31.41 -15.05 -7.38
N ILE A 532 -31.34 -14.42 -6.20
CA ILE A 532 -30.23 -13.55 -5.80
C ILE A 532 -29.04 -14.45 -5.42
N PRO A 533 -27.88 -14.31 -6.08
CA PRO A 533 -26.68 -15.09 -5.75
C PRO A 533 -26.17 -14.82 -4.35
N GLY A 534 -25.44 -15.77 -3.76
CA GLY A 534 -25.00 -15.70 -2.37
C GLY A 534 -24.30 -14.39 -2.00
N GLY A 535 -23.23 -14.03 -2.70
CA GLY A 535 -22.49 -12.78 -2.44
C GLY A 535 -23.30 -11.50 -2.75
N GLN A 536 -24.25 -11.56 -3.69
CA GLN A 536 -25.14 -10.43 -3.96
C GLN A 536 -26.18 -10.25 -2.84
N TYR A 537 -26.64 -11.35 -2.23
CA TYR A 537 -27.65 -11.30 -1.18
C TYR A 537 -27.15 -10.53 0.04
N THR A 538 -25.93 -10.84 0.50
CA THR A 538 -25.31 -10.13 1.63
C THR A 538 -25.02 -8.67 1.30
N ASN A 539 -24.45 -8.40 0.12
CA ASN A 539 -24.16 -7.03 -0.32
C ASN A 539 -25.43 -6.18 -0.45
N LEU A 540 -26.49 -6.71 -1.07
CA LEU A 540 -27.77 -6.02 -1.24
C LEU A 540 -28.43 -5.74 0.11
N HIS A 541 -28.31 -6.67 1.06
CA HIS A 541 -28.79 -6.49 2.42
C HIS A 541 -28.07 -5.31 3.11
N PHE A 542 -26.74 -5.29 3.07
CA PHE A 542 -25.97 -4.17 3.64
C PHE A 542 -26.28 -2.82 2.98
N GLN A 543 -26.33 -2.78 1.64
CA GLN A 543 -26.70 -1.57 0.89
C GLN A 543 -28.08 -1.05 1.27
N ALA A 544 -29.08 -1.94 1.35
CA ALA A 544 -30.43 -1.57 1.76
C ALA A 544 -30.44 -0.95 3.17
N HIS A 545 -29.69 -1.49 4.13
CA HIS A 545 -29.57 -0.90 5.47
C HIS A 545 -28.89 0.48 5.44
N SER A 546 -27.80 0.62 4.69
CA SER A 546 -27.08 1.90 4.56
C SER A 546 -27.93 2.99 3.90
N MET A 547 -28.85 2.64 3.00
CA MET A 547 -29.76 3.57 2.32
C MET A 547 -31.08 3.81 3.10
N GLY A 548 -31.22 3.28 4.31
CA GLY A 548 -32.46 3.39 5.10
C GLY A 548 -33.63 2.52 4.59
N LEU A 549 -33.36 1.61 3.66
CA LEU A 549 -34.31 0.64 3.10
C LEU A 549 -34.28 -0.72 3.84
N GLY A 550 -33.54 -0.86 4.93
CA GLY A 550 -33.41 -2.11 5.69
C GLY A 550 -34.76 -2.70 6.10
N ASN A 551 -35.68 -1.87 6.59
CA ASN A 551 -37.05 -2.28 6.96
C ASN A 551 -37.94 -2.67 5.75
N LYS A 552 -37.50 -2.34 4.53
CA LYS A 552 -38.17 -2.65 3.26
C LYS A 552 -37.47 -3.77 2.49
N PHE A 553 -36.56 -4.52 3.10
CA PHE A 553 -35.78 -5.54 2.37
C PHE A 553 -36.64 -6.61 1.69
N LYS A 554 -37.80 -6.98 2.27
CA LYS A 554 -38.78 -7.85 1.61
C LYS A 554 -39.28 -7.26 0.28
N GLN A 555 -39.52 -5.95 0.23
CA GLN A 555 -39.91 -5.24 -0.99
C GLN A 555 -38.76 -5.20 -2.00
N VAL A 556 -37.51 -5.00 -1.53
CA VAL A 556 -36.31 -5.06 -2.38
C VAL A 556 -36.18 -6.43 -3.05
N LYS A 557 -36.34 -7.54 -2.30
CA LYS A 557 -36.31 -8.90 -2.87
C LYS A 557 -37.40 -9.12 -3.91
N LYS A 558 -38.64 -8.70 -3.64
CA LYS A 558 -39.73 -8.75 -4.62
C LYS A 558 -39.39 -7.93 -5.87
N SER A 559 -38.88 -6.72 -5.70
CA SER A 559 -38.51 -5.84 -6.83
C SER A 559 -37.32 -6.39 -7.61
N TYR A 560 -36.46 -7.22 -7.01
CA TYR A 560 -35.36 -7.89 -7.69
C TYR A 560 -35.87 -8.91 -8.72
N SER A 561 -36.88 -9.72 -8.36
CA SER A 561 -37.54 -10.63 -9.31
C SER A 561 -38.21 -9.86 -10.45
N GLU A 562 -38.85 -8.73 -10.16
CA GLU A 562 -39.48 -7.89 -11.19
C GLU A 562 -38.46 -7.19 -12.08
N ALA A 563 -37.36 -6.68 -11.51
CA ALA A 563 -36.23 -6.13 -12.26
C ALA A 563 -35.59 -7.17 -13.18
N ASN A 564 -35.46 -8.43 -12.74
CA ASN A 564 -34.98 -9.52 -13.58
C ASN A 564 -35.88 -9.73 -14.81
N LYS A 565 -37.21 -9.74 -14.60
CA LYS A 565 -38.18 -9.86 -15.70
C LYS A 565 -38.10 -8.67 -16.65
N LEU A 566 -37.95 -7.44 -16.13
CA LEU A 566 -37.77 -6.22 -16.94
C LEU A 566 -36.55 -6.32 -17.85
N LEU A 567 -35.47 -6.90 -17.36
CA LEU A 567 -34.22 -7.05 -18.10
C LEU A 567 -34.19 -8.30 -18.99
N GLY A 568 -35.32 -9.01 -19.09
CA GLY A 568 -35.50 -10.14 -20.00
C GLY A 568 -35.16 -11.50 -19.40
N ASP A 569 -35.29 -11.68 -18.09
CA ASP A 569 -34.97 -12.91 -17.34
C ASP A 569 -33.51 -13.35 -17.54
N LEU A 570 -32.60 -12.68 -16.85
CA LEU A 570 -31.16 -12.83 -17.00
C LEU A 570 -30.60 -13.97 -16.14
N ILE A 571 -29.47 -14.51 -16.59
CA ILE A 571 -28.50 -15.17 -15.70
C ILE A 571 -27.90 -14.09 -14.80
N LYS A 572 -27.95 -14.33 -13.49
CA LYS A 572 -27.58 -13.34 -12.47
C LYS A 572 -26.34 -13.82 -11.72
N VAL A 573 -25.19 -13.30 -12.08
CA VAL A 573 -23.91 -13.48 -11.40
C VAL A 573 -23.09 -12.22 -11.61
N THR A 574 -22.06 -11.92 -10.81
CA THR A 574 -21.33 -10.65 -10.98
C THR A 574 -20.77 -10.50 -12.41
N PRO A 575 -21.05 -9.38 -13.12
CA PRO A 575 -21.75 -8.17 -12.66
C PRO A 575 -23.28 -8.11 -12.93
N SER A 576 -23.89 -9.02 -13.70
CA SER A 576 -25.34 -8.99 -14.01
C SER A 576 -26.23 -9.01 -12.76
N SER A 577 -25.84 -9.73 -11.70
CA SER A 577 -26.58 -9.72 -10.43
C SER A 577 -26.62 -8.36 -9.74
N LYS A 578 -25.56 -7.55 -9.90
CA LYS A 578 -25.48 -6.17 -9.39
C LYS A 578 -26.43 -5.28 -10.20
N ILE A 579 -26.45 -5.42 -11.53
CA ILE A 579 -27.31 -4.64 -12.41
C ILE A 579 -28.79 -4.82 -12.04
N VAL A 580 -29.23 -6.05 -11.82
CA VAL A 580 -30.59 -6.34 -11.34
C VAL A 580 -30.83 -5.73 -9.94
N GLY A 581 -29.82 -5.78 -9.06
CA GLY A 581 -29.88 -5.23 -7.70
C GLY A 581 -30.00 -3.71 -7.65
N ASP A 582 -29.24 -3.01 -8.49
CA ASP A 582 -29.27 -1.54 -8.61
C ASP A 582 -30.64 -1.09 -9.14
N LEU A 583 -31.17 -1.79 -10.15
CA LEU A 583 -32.52 -1.52 -10.67
C LEU A 583 -33.60 -1.78 -9.63
N ALA A 584 -33.49 -2.88 -8.87
CA ALA A 584 -34.46 -3.21 -7.82
C ALA A 584 -34.49 -2.14 -6.70
N GLN A 585 -33.33 -1.68 -6.24
CA GLN A 585 -33.23 -0.62 -5.24
C GLN A 585 -33.78 0.70 -5.79
N PHE A 586 -33.44 1.05 -7.03
CA PHE A 586 -33.96 2.23 -7.71
C PHE A 586 -35.50 2.20 -7.80
N MET A 587 -36.09 1.06 -8.17
CA MET A 587 -37.54 0.90 -8.22
C MET A 587 -38.18 1.09 -6.84
N VAL A 588 -37.62 0.49 -5.79
CA VAL A 588 -38.15 0.63 -4.42
C VAL A 588 -38.02 2.06 -3.90
N GLN A 589 -36.89 2.72 -4.15
CA GLN A 589 -36.64 4.09 -3.70
C GLN A 589 -37.61 5.09 -4.34
N ASN A 590 -37.94 4.87 -5.62
CA ASN A 590 -38.83 5.74 -6.39
C ASN A 590 -40.30 5.27 -6.39
N ASN A 591 -40.63 4.23 -5.61
CA ASN A 591 -41.96 3.59 -5.56
C ASN A 591 -42.49 3.19 -6.95
N LEU A 592 -41.61 2.69 -7.83
CA LEU A 592 -41.94 2.30 -9.19
C LEU A 592 -42.36 0.83 -9.26
N THR A 593 -43.43 0.57 -10.00
CA THR A 593 -43.84 -0.78 -10.42
C THR A 593 -43.23 -1.14 -11.77
N ARG A 594 -43.23 -2.43 -12.11
CA ARG A 594 -42.77 -2.93 -13.42
C ARG A 594 -43.55 -2.28 -14.56
N GLU A 595 -44.87 -2.18 -14.39
CA GLU A 595 -45.80 -1.63 -15.37
C GLU A 595 -45.54 -0.13 -15.60
N GLU A 596 -45.19 0.63 -14.57
CA GLU A 596 -44.85 2.05 -14.71
C GLU A 596 -43.51 2.29 -15.40
N VAL A 597 -42.53 1.41 -15.17
CA VAL A 597 -41.24 1.46 -15.86
C VAL A 597 -41.44 1.16 -17.36
N CYS A 598 -42.26 0.17 -17.72
CA CYS A 598 -42.58 -0.14 -19.11
C CYS A 598 -43.60 0.81 -19.76
N GLY A 599 -44.46 1.45 -18.97
CA GLY A 599 -45.67 2.15 -19.40
C GLY A 599 -45.50 3.62 -19.80
N GLY A 600 -44.26 4.10 -19.99
CA GLY A 600 -43.97 5.44 -20.54
C GLY A 600 -43.38 6.48 -19.58
N LYS A 601 -42.85 6.08 -18.41
CA LYS A 601 -42.03 6.97 -17.55
C LYS A 601 -40.52 6.79 -17.77
N ALA A 602 -40.08 5.81 -18.56
CA ALA A 602 -38.67 5.45 -18.68
C ALA A 602 -37.77 6.58 -19.22
N ASP A 603 -38.29 7.37 -20.15
CA ASP A 603 -37.63 8.51 -20.77
C ASP A 603 -37.39 9.70 -19.80
N GLU A 604 -38.24 9.83 -18.79
CA GLU A 604 -38.15 10.84 -17.72
C GLU A 604 -37.22 10.39 -16.57
N LEU A 605 -36.98 9.07 -16.43
CA LEU A 605 -36.22 8.50 -15.32
C LEU A 605 -34.70 8.47 -15.59
N SER A 606 -33.92 8.72 -14.54
CA SER A 606 -32.46 8.58 -14.57
C SER A 606 -32.05 7.23 -14.00
N PHE A 607 -31.88 6.24 -14.88
CA PHE A 607 -31.53 4.88 -14.48
C PHE A 607 -30.10 4.79 -13.91
N PRO A 608 -29.84 3.80 -13.03
CA PRO A 608 -28.49 3.51 -12.57
C PRO A 608 -27.53 3.23 -13.75
N LEU A 609 -26.30 3.74 -13.66
CA LEU A 609 -25.29 3.59 -14.72
C LEU A 609 -25.07 2.13 -15.13
N SER A 610 -25.08 1.20 -14.17
CA SER A 610 -24.92 -0.24 -14.43
C SER A 610 -25.99 -0.81 -15.36
N VAL A 611 -27.23 -0.32 -15.26
CA VAL A 611 -28.35 -0.71 -16.14
C VAL A 611 -28.16 -0.13 -17.54
N VAL A 612 -27.73 1.13 -17.63
CA VAL A 612 -27.44 1.79 -18.91
C VAL A 612 -26.32 1.06 -19.64
N GLU A 613 -25.19 0.79 -18.95
CA GLU A 613 -24.04 0.09 -19.51
C GLU A 613 -24.40 -1.34 -19.98
N PHE A 614 -25.24 -2.04 -19.22
CA PHE A 614 -25.77 -3.35 -19.64
C PHE A 614 -26.54 -3.24 -20.96
N LEU A 615 -27.47 -2.29 -21.07
CA LEU A 615 -28.27 -2.09 -22.28
C LEU A 615 -27.42 -1.65 -23.48
N GLN A 616 -26.31 -0.94 -23.25
CA GLN A 616 -25.31 -0.63 -24.28
C GLN A 616 -24.52 -1.87 -24.74
N GLY A 617 -24.56 -2.98 -24.01
CA GLY A 617 -23.85 -4.22 -24.36
C GLY A 617 -22.47 -4.35 -23.72
N HIS A 618 -22.12 -3.54 -22.70
CA HIS A 618 -20.78 -3.56 -22.09
C HIS A 618 -20.41 -4.86 -21.39
N ILE A 619 -21.36 -5.75 -21.06
CA ILE A 619 -21.07 -7.02 -20.38
C ILE A 619 -21.37 -8.24 -21.27
N GLY A 620 -21.52 -8.02 -22.57
CA GLY A 620 -21.93 -9.04 -23.54
C GLY A 620 -23.42 -9.00 -23.88
N ILE A 621 -23.83 -9.92 -24.74
CA ILE A 621 -25.20 -10.03 -25.24
C ILE A 621 -25.86 -11.22 -24.56
N PRO A 622 -26.93 -11.04 -23.77
CA PRO A 622 -27.59 -12.18 -23.14
C PRO A 622 -28.39 -13.00 -24.17
N VAL A 623 -28.79 -14.20 -23.75
CA VAL A 623 -29.61 -15.11 -24.55
C VAL A 623 -31.00 -14.51 -24.73
N TYR A 624 -31.31 -14.08 -25.96
CA TYR A 624 -32.59 -13.48 -26.35
C TYR A 624 -33.31 -14.35 -27.39
N ASP A 625 -34.61 -14.58 -27.16
CA ASP A 625 -35.55 -14.92 -28.21
C ASP A 625 -36.16 -13.59 -28.72
N GLY A 626 -35.49 -12.94 -29.68
CA GLY A 626 -36.05 -11.86 -30.50
C GLY A 626 -36.50 -10.58 -29.76
N CYS A 627 -35.62 -9.57 -29.76
CA CYS A 627 -35.82 -8.19 -29.27
C CYS A 627 -35.83 -8.01 -27.73
N LEU A 628 -34.99 -7.08 -27.26
CA LEU A 628 -35.13 -6.47 -25.95
C LEU A 628 -36.59 -6.00 -25.77
N PRO A 629 -37.20 -6.12 -24.57
CA PRO A 629 -38.52 -5.55 -24.33
C PRO A 629 -38.49 -4.08 -24.74
N SER A 630 -39.24 -3.80 -25.80
CA SER A 630 -39.17 -2.51 -26.48
C SER A 630 -39.69 -1.43 -25.53
N PRO A 631 -39.01 -0.27 -25.40
CA PRO A 631 -37.72 0.02 -26.02
C PRO A 631 -36.60 0.36 -25.00
N PRO A 632 -35.47 -0.35 -25.05
CA PRO A 632 -34.17 0.10 -24.51
C PRO A 632 -33.76 1.47 -25.04
N SER A 633 -34.29 1.91 -26.18
CA SER A 633 -34.05 3.25 -26.71
C SER A 633 -34.59 4.36 -25.81
N GLN A 634 -35.58 4.10 -24.96
CA GLN A 634 -36.03 5.08 -23.95
C GLN A 634 -35.00 5.27 -22.83
N VAL A 635 -34.29 4.19 -22.44
CA VAL A 635 -33.25 4.23 -21.42
C VAL A 635 -31.91 4.72 -21.98
N LEU A 636 -31.53 4.22 -23.15
CA LEU A 636 -30.28 4.58 -23.82
C LEU A 636 -30.35 5.98 -24.46
N LYS A 637 -31.54 6.47 -24.78
CA LYS A 637 -31.75 7.75 -25.48
C LYS A 637 -30.94 7.77 -26.78
N SER A 638 -29.89 8.58 -26.84
CA SER A 638 -28.96 8.70 -27.98
C SER A 638 -27.63 7.96 -27.78
N LEU A 639 -27.45 7.21 -26.69
CA LEU A 639 -26.21 6.50 -26.42
C LEU A 639 -25.99 5.31 -27.37
N PRO A 640 -24.76 5.11 -27.87
CA PRO A 640 -24.47 4.03 -28.80
C PRO A 640 -24.51 2.67 -28.10
N ARG A 641 -24.90 1.65 -28.88
CA ARG A 641 -24.84 0.24 -28.49
C ARG A 641 -23.63 -0.42 -29.12
N ILE A 642 -22.98 -1.29 -28.36
CA ILE A 642 -21.86 -2.11 -28.78
C ILE A 642 -22.41 -3.43 -29.34
N GLU A 643 -22.00 -3.78 -30.55
CA GLU A 643 -22.27 -5.10 -31.14
C GLU A 643 -21.08 -6.04 -30.90
N GLY A 644 -21.38 -7.30 -30.58
CA GLY A 644 -20.36 -8.31 -30.30
C GLY A 644 -19.66 -8.14 -28.94
N ARG A 645 -18.38 -8.54 -28.87
CA ARG A 645 -17.59 -8.48 -27.63
C ARG A 645 -16.96 -7.09 -27.46
N PRO A 646 -17.23 -6.38 -26.34
CA PRO A 646 -16.70 -5.03 -26.14
C PRO A 646 -15.18 -4.91 -26.14
N GLY A 647 -14.46 -5.95 -25.69
CA GLY A 647 -12.99 -5.95 -25.69
C GLY A 647 -12.36 -6.10 -27.08
N ALA A 648 -13.10 -6.59 -28.08
CA ALA A 648 -12.56 -6.89 -29.41
C ALA A 648 -12.19 -5.63 -30.21
N THR A 649 -12.81 -4.49 -29.88
CA THR A 649 -12.56 -3.20 -30.55
C THR A 649 -11.57 -2.32 -29.77
N LEU A 650 -11.14 -2.75 -28.58
CA LEU A 650 -10.15 -2.02 -27.80
C LEU A 650 -8.75 -2.20 -28.40
N PRO A 651 -7.93 -1.14 -28.48
CA PRO A 651 -6.54 -1.27 -28.89
C PRO A 651 -5.78 -2.16 -27.90
N PRO A 652 -4.81 -2.97 -28.37
CA PRO A 652 -3.95 -3.76 -27.51
C PRO A 652 -3.29 -2.88 -26.44
N LEU A 653 -3.24 -3.39 -25.20
CA LEU A 653 -2.55 -2.70 -24.12
C LEU A 653 -1.02 -2.75 -24.35
N ASP A 654 -0.35 -1.61 -24.26
CA ASP A 654 1.11 -1.51 -24.31
C ASP A 654 1.70 -1.74 -22.91
N PHE A 655 2.20 -2.95 -22.67
CA PHE A 655 2.77 -3.33 -21.38
C PHE A 655 4.11 -2.67 -21.10
N ASP A 656 4.94 -2.45 -22.13
CA ASP A 656 6.26 -1.83 -21.99
C ASP A 656 6.11 -0.36 -21.58
N ALA A 657 5.17 0.35 -22.20
CA ALA A 657 4.84 1.72 -21.83
C ALA A 657 4.23 1.80 -20.41
N LEU A 658 3.36 0.86 -20.05
CA LEU A 658 2.79 0.80 -18.69
C LEU A 658 3.87 0.55 -17.65
N GLU A 659 4.77 -0.41 -17.89
CA GLU A 659 5.89 -0.72 -17.00
C GLU A 659 6.83 0.47 -16.84
N ALA A 660 7.21 1.13 -17.94
CA ALA A 660 8.05 2.33 -17.90
C ALA A 660 7.40 3.45 -17.08
N GLY A 661 6.09 3.65 -17.23
CA GLY A 661 5.32 4.62 -16.44
C GLY A 661 5.29 4.28 -14.96
N LEU A 662 5.09 3.01 -14.60
CA LEU A 662 5.12 2.55 -13.20
C LEU A 662 6.50 2.71 -12.57
N ARG A 663 7.57 2.39 -13.30
CA ARG A 663 8.94 2.58 -12.81
C ARG A 663 9.29 4.04 -12.57
N LEU A 664 8.80 4.94 -13.43
CA LEU A 664 8.97 6.39 -13.22
C LEU A 664 8.26 6.88 -11.95
N LEU A 665 7.06 6.35 -11.65
CA LEU A 665 6.25 6.77 -10.49
C LEU A 665 6.70 6.14 -9.17
N HIS A 666 7.14 4.88 -9.20
CA HIS A 666 7.33 4.07 -7.99
C HIS A 666 8.76 3.54 -7.82
N GLY A 667 9.68 3.84 -8.75
CA GLY A 667 11.06 3.36 -8.76
C GLY A 667 11.23 2.02 -9.49
N ASP A 668 12.46 1.51 -9.53
CA ASP A 668 12.81 0.36 -10.36
C ASP A 668 12.31 -1.01 -9.83
N ASP A 669 11.74 -1.06 -8.62
CA ASP A 669 11.23 -2.29 -7.97
C ASP A 669 9.83 -2.70 -8.47
N ILE A 670 9.55 -2.55 -9.78
CA ILE A 670 8.29 -2.97 -10.41
C ILE A 670 8.44 -4.34 -11.06
N THR A 671 7.55 -5.27 -10.71
CA THR A 671 7.52 -6.63 -11.27
C THR A 671 6.44 -6.80 -12.34
N GLN A 672 6.47 -7.93 -13.06
CA GLN A 672 5.44 -8.27 -14.04
C GLN A 672 4.05 -8.43 -13.40
N GLU A 673 4.00 -8.93 -12.16
CA GLU A 673 2.79 -9.01 -11.34
C GLU A 673 2.21 -7.62 -11.02
N ASP A 674 3.07 -6.65 -10.74
CA ASP A 674 2.69 -5.25 -10.51
C ASP A 674 2.09 -4.64 -11.79
N VAL A 675 2.73 -4.86 -12.95
CA VAL A 675 2.23 -4.42 -14.26
C VAL A 675 0.85 -5.02 -14.54
N MET A 676 0.67 -6.32 -14.26
CA MET A 676 -0.64 -6.96 -14.45
C MET A 676 -1.70 -6.49 -13.46
N SER A 677 -1.32 -6.21 -12.22
CA SER A 677 -2.23 -5.63 -11.22
C SER A 677 -2.69 -4.23 -11.63
N ALA A 678 -1.76 -3.40 -12.14
CA ALA A 678 -2.05 -2.08 -12.66
C ALA A 678 -2.90 -2.13 -13.94
N ALA A 679 -2.66 -3.11 -14.83
CA ALA A 679 -3.46 -3.30 -16.05
C ALA A 679 -4.92 -3.67 -15.71
N MET A 680 -5.12 -4.57 -14.74
CA MET A 680 -6.45 -5.03 -14.35
C MET A 680 -7.19 -4.01 -13.48
N TYR A 681 -6.48 -3.35 -12.55
CA TYR A 681 -7.06 -2.41 -11.60
C TYR A 681 -6.21 -1.14 -11.41
N PRO A 682 -6.11 -0.24 -12.41
CA PRO A 682 -5.18 0.89 -12.37
C PRO A 682 -5.32 1.75 -11.10
N LYS A 683 -6.55 2.14 -10.78
CA LYS A 683 -6.86 2.96 -9.61
C LYS A 683 -6.60 2.23 -8.28
N VAL A 684 -6.97 0.96 -8.18
CA VAL A 684 -6.79 0.17 -6.95
C VAL A 684 -5.31 -0.09 -6.69
N PHE A 685 -4.56 -0.39 -7.74
CA PHE A 685 -3.13 -0.59 -7.65
C PHE A 685 -2.40 0.69 -7.23
N GLN A 686 -2.80 1.84 -7.78
CA GLN A 686 -2.30 3.13 -7.35
C GLN A 686 -2.58 3.39 -5.86
N GLU A 687 -3.84 3.24 -5.42
CA GLU A 687 -4.23 3.38 -4.02
C GLU A 687 -3.45 2.41 -3.10
N TYR A 688 -3.23 1.17 -3.56
CA TYR A 688 -2.41 0.18 -2.86
C TYR A 688 -0.94 0.59 -2.74
N LYS A 689 -0.32 1.11 -3.80
CA LYS A 689 1.06 1.62 -3.76
C LYS A 689 1.19 2.88 -2.89
N GLU A 690 0.21 3.78 -2.91
CA GLU A 690 0.16 4.95 -2.03
C GLU A 690 0.03 4.53 -0.55
N PHE A 691 -0.83 3.55 -0.27
CA PHE A 691 -1.02 2.99 1.07
C PHE A 691 0.26 2.32 1.58
N THR A 692 0.83 1.37 0.84
CA THR A 692 2.07 0.67 1.22
C THR A 692 3.28 1.61 1.25
N GLY A 693 3.27 2.67 0.42
CA GLY A 693 4.20 3.79 0.50
C GLY A 693 4.16 4.49 1.86
N SER A 694 2.97 4.67 2.44
CA SER A 694 2.76 5.40 3.70
C SER A 694 2.86 4.52 4.96
N PHE A 695 2.31 3.30 4.90
CA PHE A 695 2.12 2.40 6.04
C PHE A 695 3.00 1.14 6.01
N GLY A 696 3.65 0.88 4.88
CA GLY A 696 4.53 -0.28 4.75
C GLY A 696 3.77 -1.60 4.64
N PRO A 697 4.44 -2.74 4.89
CA PRO A 697 3.86 -4.07 4.70
C PRO A 697 2.95 -4.47 5.86
N VAL A 698 1.66 -4.13 5.80
CA VAL A 698 0.70 -4.46 6.87
C VAL A 698 0.30 -5.94 6.91
N ASP A 699 0.65 -6.71 5.88
CA ASP A 699 0.46 -8.16 5.75
C ASP A 699 1.23 -8.98 6.81
N CYS A 700 2.23 -8.38 7.46
CA CYS A 700 2.93 -9.02 8.58
C CYS A 700 2.23 -8.88 9.95
N LEU A 701 1.15 -8.10 10.03
CA LEU A 701 0.39 -7.92 11.27
C LEU A 701 -0.62 -9.05 11.43
N SER A 702 -0.90 -9.45 12.68
CA SER A 702 -2.03 -10.34 12.94
C SER A 702 -3.35 -9.65 12.62
N THR A 703 -4.37 -10.42 12.22
CA THR A 703 -5.68 -9.87 11.82
C THR A 703 -6.28 -8.95 12.87
N ARG A 704 -6.13 -9.27 14.16
CA ARG A 704 -6.60 -8.39 15.25
C ARG A 704 -5.86 -7.05 15.28
N LEU A 705 -4.52 -7.06 15.16
CA LEU A 705 -3.73 -5.82 15.14
C LEU A 705 -4.02 -4.97 13.91
N PHE A 706 -4.29 -5.62 12.76
CA PHE A 706 -4.73 -4.95 11.54
C PHE A 706 -6.09 -4.26 11.72
N LEU A 707 -7.06 -4.91 12.38
CA LEU A 707 -8.44 -4.41 12.47
C LEU A 707 -8.73 -3.53 13.70
N ASP A 708 -8.20 -3.84 14.88
CA ASP A 708 -8.52 -3.14 16.15
C ASP A 708 -7.30 -2.40 16.73
N GLY A 709 -6.10 -2.62 16.16
CA GLY A 709 -4.85 -2.06 16.67
C GLY A 709 -4.45 -2.62 18.04
N PRO A 710 -3.32 -2.15 18.60
CA PRO A 710 -2.88 -2.55 19.92
C PRO A 710 -3.57 -1.72 21.02
N LYS A 711 -3.79 -2.35 22.18
CA LYS A 711 -4.23 -1.67 23.39
C LYS A 711 -3.06 -0.96 24.07
N ILE A 712 -3.35 0.07 24.85
CA ILE A 712 -2.32 0.71 25.68
C ILE A 712 -1.70 -0.32 26.63
N ALA A 713 -0.37 -0.29 26.74
CA ALA A 713 0.49 -1.24 27.45
C ALA A 713 0.56 -2.66 26.87
N GLU A 714 -0.05 -2.92 25.71
CA GLU A 714 0.08 -4.20 25.01
C GLU A 714 1.44 -4.32 24.33
N GLU A 715 2.09 -5.48 24.51
CA GLU A 715 3.35 -5.85 23.87
C GLU A 715 3.14 -7.03 22.92
N PHE A 716 3.73 -6.95 21.73
CA PHE A 716 3.56 -7.96 20.68
C PHE A 716 4.79 -8.01 19.76
N GLN A 717 4.88 -9.09 19.00
CA GLN A 717 5.96 -9.35 18.06
C GLN A 717 5.46 -9.33 16.62
N VAL A 718 6.22 -8.71 15.72
CA VAL A 718 5.92 -8.66 14.29
C VAL A 718 7.16 -9.11 13.51
N GLU A 719 7.06 -10.25 12.82
CA GLU A 719 8.13 -10.73 11.93
C GLU A 719 7.98 -10.09 10.55
N ILE A 720 8.91 -9.21 10.17
CA ILE A 720 8.87 -8.47 8.89
C ILE A 720 9.63 -9.18 7.76
N GLU A 721 10.49 -10.12 8.13
CA GLU A 721 11.35 -10.92 7.26
C GLU A 721 11.93 -12.05 8.12
N ARG A 722 12.29 -13.19 7.51
CA ARG A 722 12.86 -14.32 8.24
C ARG A 722 14.03 -13.89 9.12
N GLY A 723 13.89 -14.04 10.43
CA GLY A 723 14.91 -13.67 11.42
C GLY A 723 14.99 -12.16 11.77
N LYS A 724 14.03 -11.35 11.30
CA LYS A 724 13.87 -9.93 11.68
C LYS A 724 12.52 -9.73 12.37
N THR A 725 12.54 -9.75 13.69
CA THR A 725 11.36 -9.54 14.54
C THR A 725 11.39 -8.16 15.19
N LEU A 726 10.26 -7.46 15.15
CA LEU A 726 10.02 -6.21 15.86
C LEU A 726 9.27 -6.51 17.15
N HIS A 727 9.84 -6.12 18.29
CA HIS A 727 9.18 -6.11 19.58
C HIS A 727 8.57 -4.72 19.77
N ILE A 728 7.24 -4.64 19.78
CA ILE A 728 6.51 -3.38 19.83
C ILE A 728 5.64 -3.37 21.08
N LYS A 729 5.67 -2.26 21.82
CA LYS A 729 4.76 -1.98 22.92
C LYS A 729 4.08 -0.64 22.73
N ALA A 730 2.75 -0.61 22.77
CA ALA A 730 2.01 0.65 22.72
C ALA A 730 1.99 1.31 24.10
N LEU A 731 2.41 2.57 24.21
CA LEU A 731 2.60 3.25 25.50
C LEU A 731 1.48 4.24 25.81
N ALA A 732 1.17 5.15 24.88
CA ALA A 732 0.17 6.18 25.09
C ALA A 732 -0.27 6.83 23.77
N VAL A 733 -1.47 7.43 23.79
CA VAL A 733 -1.94 8.38 22.77
C VAL A 733 -2.04 9.74 23.44
N GLY A 734 -1.31 10.72 22.89
CA GLY A 734 -1.28 12.09 23.39
C GLY A 734 -2.52 12.90 22.98
N ASP A 735 -2.59 14.10 23.56
CA ASP A 735 -3.64 15.07 23.25
C ASP A 735 -3.54 15.62 21.81
N LEU A 736 -4.64 16.19 21.34
CA LEU A 736 -4.72 16.84 20.04
C LEU A 736 -3.84 18.10 20.05
N ASN A 737 -2.93 18.19 19.10
CA ASN A 737 -2.12 19.39 18.89
C ASN A 737 -2.88 20.45 18.06
N LYS A 738 -2.34 21.66 17.99
CA LYS A 738 -2.93 22.79 17.22
C LYS A 738 -3.12 22.52 15.73
N THR A 739 -2.43 21.52 15.18
CA THR A 739 -2.52 21.10 13.78
C THR A 739 -3.50 19.94 13.57
N GLY A 740 -4.28 19.55 14.58
CA GLY A 740 -5.26 18.47 14.48
C GLY A 740 -4.65 17.06 14.48
N GLN A 741 -3.45 16.88 15.05
CA GLN A 741 -2.75 15.59 15.12
C GLN A 741 -2.52 15.17 16.58
N ARG A 742 -2.49 13.86 16.82
CA ARG A 742 -2.14 13.25 18.10
C ARG A 742 -0.79 12.55 17.99
N GLY A 743 0.05 12.67 19.02
CA GLY A 743 1.27 11.87 19.12
C GLY A 743 0.98 10.51 19.71
N VAL A 744 1.24 9.43 18.98
CA VAL A 744 1.15 8.05 19.51
C VAL A 744 2.55 7.57 19.84
N PHE A 745 2.74 7.06 21.06
CA PHE A 745 4.02 6.65 21.60
C PHE A 745 4.11 5.13 21.69
N PHE A 746 5.22 4.59 21.20
CA PHE A 746 5.55 3.17 21.20
C PHE A 746 6.94 2.95 21.78
N GLU A 747 7.17 1.75 22.31
CA GLU A 747 8.51 1.20 22.47
C GLU A 747 8.75 0.20 21.35
N LEU A 748 9.84 0.34 20.60
CA LEU A 748 10.26 -0.55 19.52
C LEU A 748 11.66 -1.08 19.81
N ASN A 749 11.80 -2.37 20.07
CA ASN A 749 13.06 -3.03 20.44
C ASN A 749 13.79 -2.29 21.58
N GLY A 750 13.06 -1.92 22.64
CA GLY A 750 13.58 -1.18 23.79
C GLY A 750 13.78 0.32 23.56
N GLN A 751 13.36 0.87 22.42
CA GLN A 751 13.53 2.30 22.09
C GLN A 751 12.19 3.03 21.99
N LEU A 752 12.09 4.17 22.67
CA LEU A 752 10.94 5.05 22.51
C LEU A 752 10.85 5.56 21.06
N ARG A 753 9.65 5.49 20.51
CA ARG A 753 9.26 5.98 19.20
C ARG A 753 7.96 6.74 19.33
N SER A 754 7.82 7.80 18.56
CA SER A 754 6.56 8.51 18.40
C SER A 754 6.19 8.61 16.93
N VAL A 755 4.89 8.63 16.67
CA VAL A 755 4.31 8.93 15.36
C VAL A 755 3.25 9.99 15.55
N LEU A 756 3.22 10.98 14.66
CA LEU A 756 2.16 11.98 14.64
C LEU A 756 1.07 11.50 13.68
N VAL A 757 -0.14 11.39 14.20
CA VAL A 757 -1.30 10.85 13.49
C VAL A 757 -2.37 11.91 13.43
N LYS A 758 -2.87 12.21 12.24
CA LYS A 758 -3.99 13.13 12.04
C LYS A 758 -5.28 12.52 12.59
N ASP A 759 -5.99 13.26 13.43
CA ASP A 759 -7.29 12.85 13.98
C ASP A 759 -8.40 13.30 13.03
N ASN A 760 -8.95 12.36 12.27
CA ASN A 760 -9.91 12.65 11.20
C ASN A 760 -11.26 13.13 11.74
N VAL A 761 -11.62 12.80 12.98
CA VAL A 761 -12.88 13.22 13.60
C VAL A 761 -12.73 14.65 14.11
N ALA A 762 -11.69 14.93 14.88
CA ALA A 762 -11.43 16.28 15.40
C ALA A 762 -11.21 17.29 14.26
N MET A 763 -10.56 16.88 13.18
CA MET A 763 -10.37 17.70 11.97
C MET A 763 -11.69 18.12 11.29
N LYS A 764 -12.75 17.31 11.36
CA LYS A 764 -14.06 17.70 10.79
C LYS A 764 -14.72 18.80 11.62
N GLU A 765 -14.39 18.89 12.90
CA GLU A 765 -14.89 19.93 13.81
C GLU A 765 -14.02 21.20 13.76
N MET A 766 -12.75 21.08 13.37
CA MET A 766 -11.83 22.22 13.22
C MET A 766 -11.99 22.91 11.86
N LYS A 767 -12.71 24.05 11.82
CA LYS A 767 -12.65 24.99 10.69
C LYS A 767 -11.42 25.88 10.84
N PHE A 768 -10.43 25.70 9.96
CA PHE A 768 -9.30 26.61 9.86
C PHE A 768 -9.64 27.73 8.88
N HIS A 769 -9.71 28.97 9.38
CA HIS A 769 -9.89 30.15 8.54
C HIS A 769 -8.51 30.73 8.17
N PRO A 770 -8.25 31.04 6.88
CA PRO A 770 -7.04 31.77 6.48
C PRO A 770 -6.95 33.09 7.25
N LYS A 771 -5.75 33.61 7.54
CA LYS A 771 -5.62 34.94 8.17
C LYS A 771 -5.57 36.04 7.10
N ALA A 772 -6.22 37.17 7.34
CA ALA A 772 -6.15 38.33 6.47
C ALA A 772 -4.74 38.96 6.49
N LEU A 773 -4.17 39.19 5.30
CA LEU A 773 -2.87 39.84 5.18
C LEU A 773 -3.04 41.35 5.39
N LYS A 774 -2.43 41.88 6.45
CA LYS A 774 -2.49 43.33 6.79
C LYS A 774 -1.92 44.24 5.68
N SER A 775 -1.09 43.70 4.79
CA SER A 775 -0.56 44.40 3.61
C SER A 775 -1.58 44.55 2.47
N VAL A 776 -2.68 43.81 2.48
CA VAL A 776 -3.70 43.81 1.41
C VAL A 776 -4.99 44.42 1.93
N ARG A 777 -5.25 45.67 1.54
CA ARG A 777 -6.40 46.45 2.05
C ARG A 777 -7.77 45.84 1.73
N GLY A 778 -7.85 45.04 0.67
CA GLY A 778 -9.06 44.34 0.24
C GLY A 778 -9.38 43.07 1.03
N GLN A 779 -8.45 42.57 1.86
CA GLN A 779 -8.69 41.40 2.70
C GLN A 779 -9.25 41.84 4.05
N VAL A 780 -10.51 41.52 4.32
CA VAL A 780 -11.19 41.91 5.56
C VAL A 780 -11.06 40.77 6.56
N GLY A 781 -10.27 41.00 7.63
CA GLY A 781 -10.12 40.05 8.73
C GLY A 781 -11.09 40.30 9.89
N ALA A 782 -11.30 39.28 10.72
CA ALA A 782 -12.09 39.37 11.93
C ALA A 782 -11.38 40.26 12.97
N PRO A 783 -12.00 41.35 13.45
CA PRO A 783 -11.35 42.29 14.36
C PRO A 783 -11.15 41.72 15.76
N MET A 784 -11.89 40.66 16.10
CA MET A 784 -11.82 39.96 17.39
C MET A 784 -12.35 38.53 17.23
N PRO A 785 -11.96 37.60 18.12
CA PRO A 785 -12.57 36.28 18.15
C PRO A 785 -14.08 36.37 18.41
N GLY A 786 -14.88 35.62 17.68
CA GLY A 786 -16.33 35.68 17.76
C GLY A 786 -17.03 34.74 16.78
N LYS A 787 -18.35 34.59 16.92
CA LYS A 787 -19.18 33.75 16.06
C LYS A 787 -19.92 34.58 15.04
N VAL A 788 -19.90 34.20 13.76
CA VAL A 788 -20.65 34.87 12.68
C VAL A 788 -22.14 34.63 12.89
N ILE A 789 -22.91 35.69 13.11
CA ILE A 789 -24.37 35.63 13.25
C ILE A 789 -25.04 35.76 11.89
N GLU A 790 -24.53 36.68 11.07
CA GLU A 790 -25.15 37.03 9.80
C GLU A 790 -24.08 37.55 8.83
N VAL A 791 -24.15 37.11 7.57
CA VAL A 791 -23.38 37.66 6.45
C VAL A 791 -24.35 38.52 5.63
N LYS A 792 -24.01 39.79 5.40
CA LYS A 792 -24.91 40.82 4.82
C LYS A 792 -24.65 41.10 3.34
N VAL A 793 -23.71 40.39 2.74
CA VAL A 793 -23.25 40.62 1.37
C VAL A 793 -23.07 39.29 0.63
N GLU A 794 -23.16 39.34 -0.70
CA GLU A 794 -22.98 38.19 -1.60
C GLU A 794 -21.76 38.38 -2.52
N PRO A 795 -21.11 37.30 -2.99
CA PRO A 795 -20.05 37.40 -4.00
C PRO A 795 -20.55 38.10 -5.27
N GLY A 796 -19.78 39.05 -5.79
CA GLY A 796 -20.13 39.90 -6.94
C GLY A 796 -20.89 41.18 -6.58
N GLN A 797 -21.27 41.39 -5.32
CA GLN A 797 -21.96 42.60 -4.88
C GLN A 797 -21.00 43.80 -4.76
N LYS A 798 -21.45 44.96 -5.25
CA LYS A 798 -20.76 46.24 -5.01
C LYS A 798 -21.01 46.72 -3.57
N VAL A 799 -19.96 47.12 -2.88
CA VAL A 799 -20.01 47.64 -1.52
C VAL A 799 -19.30 48.98 -1.41
N GLU A 800 -19.89 49.90 -0.64
CA GLU A 800 -19.29 51.19 -0.34
C GLU A 800 -18.43 51.14 0.94
N LYS A 801 -17.43 52.02 1.04
CA LYS A 801 -16.65 52.16 2.28
C LYS A 801 -17.58 52.47 3.46
N GLY A 802 -17.48 51.67 4.52
CA GLY A 802 -18.30 51.77 5.72
C GLY A 802 -19.59 50.95 5.68
N GLN A 803 -19.91 50.30 4.57
CA GLN A 803 -21.07 49.42 4.47
C GLN A 803 -20.89 48.15 5.33
N PRO A 804 -21.92 47.72 6.09
CA PRO A 804 -21.90 46.47 6.84
C PRO A 804 -21.69 45.24 5.96
N LEU A 805 -20.74 44.39 6.35
CA LEU A 805 -20.39 43.15 5.65
C LEU A 805 -20.90 41.91 6.38
N CYS A 806 -20.67 41.83 7.69
CA CYS A 806 -21.17 40.74 8.52
C CYS A 806 -21.31 41.18 9.99
N VAL A 807 -22.01 40.38 10.78
CA VAL A 807 -22.18 40.59 12.23
C VAL A 807 -21.52 39.44 12.97
N LEU A 808 -20.62 39.78 13.89
CA LEU A 808 -19.96 38.83 14.80
C LEU A 808 -20.56 38.97 16.20
N SER A 809 -20.73 37.87 16.92
CA SER A 809 -21.09 37.85 18.33
C SER A 809 -19.97 37.29 19.18
N ALA A 810 -19.54 38.04 20.19
CA ALA A 810 -18.57 37.60 21.17
C ALA A 810 -19.04 38.02 22.56
N MET A 811 -19.08 37.08 23.51
CA MET A 811 -19.54 37.34 24.89
C MET A 811 -20.92 38.04 24.97
N LYS A 812 -21.85 37.65 24.09
CA LYS A 812 -23.21 38.24 23.94
C LYS A 812 -23.22 39.70 23.45
N MET A 813 -22.08 40.22 22.97
CA MET A 813 -21.99 41.52 22.29
C MET A 813 -21.90 41.31 20.79
N GLU A 814 -22.76 41.99 20.04
CA GLU A 814 -22.75 41.97 18.58
C GLU A 814 -21.90 43.12 18.03
N THR A 815 -21.00 42.81 17.11
CA THR A 815 -20.10 43.74 16.44
C THR A 815 -20.29 43.64 14.94
N VAL A 816 -20.58 44.76 14.29
CA VAL A 816 -20.73 44.83 12.83
C VAL A 816 -19.36 45.08 12.20
N VAL A 817 -18.94 44.20 11.31
CA VAL A 817 -17.73 44.36 10.50
C VAL A 817 -18.09 45.15 9.25
N ASN A 818 -17.44 46.29 9.03
CA ASN A 818 -17.73 47.20 7.93
C ASN A 818 -16.64 47.15 6.84
N SER A 819 -17.02 47.49 5.62
CA SER A 819 -16.09 47.54 4.49
C SER A 819 -15.03 48.64 4.66
N PRO A 820 -13.73 48.34 4.52
CA PRO A 820 -12.67 49.34 4.61
C PRO A 820 -12.52 50.21 3.35
N LEU A 821 -13.12 49.80 2.21
CA LEU A 821 -13.01 50.47 0.92
C LEU A 821 -14.24 50.25 0.03
N THR A 822 -14.39 51.07 -1.02
CA THR A 822 -15.43 50.88 -2.04
C THR A 822 -14.92 49.92 -3.11
N GLY A 823 -15.72 48.91 -3.48
CA GLY A 823 -15.30 47.88 -4.43
C GLY A 823 -16.30 46.75 -4.60
N VAL A 824 -15.87 45.65 -5.20
CA VAL A 824 -16.69 44.45 -5.44
C VAL A 824 -16.21 43.31 -4.54
N VAL A 825 -17.14 42.66 -3.83
CA VAL A 825 -16.85 41.46 -3.04
C VAL A 825 -16.53 40.31 -4.00
N THR A 826 -15.35 39.71 -3.89
CA THR A 826 -14.91 38.62 -4.78
C THR A 826 -15.15 37.26 -4.18
N VAL A 827 -14.75 37.06 -2.93
CA VAL A 827 -14.84 35.79 -2.21
C VAL A 827 -15.25 36.04 -0.78
N ILE A 828 -16.18 35.21 -0.27
CA ILE A 828 -16.55 35.14 1.14
C ILE A 828 -16.02 33.81 1.69
N HIS A 829 -15.26 33.87 2.78
CA HIS A 829 -14.54 32.72 3.35
C HIS A 829 -15.22 32.14 4.61
N VAL A 830 -16.38 32.68 4.97
CA VAL A 830 -17.10 32.34 6.21
C VAL A 830 -18.60 32.18 5.97
N ASP A 831 -19.23 31.25 6.68
CA ASP A 831 -20.69 31.08 6.73
C ASP A 831 -21.27 31.54 8.07
N THR A 832 -22.59 31.66 8.14
CA THR A 832 -23.30 31.79 9.42
C THR A 832 -22.92 30.65 10.38
N ASP A 833 -22.94 30.96 11.67
CA ASP A 833 -22.50 30.09 12.76
C ASP A 833 -21.00 29.73 12.81
N ASN A 834 -20.15 30.25 11.92
CA ASN A 834 -18.70 29.98 11.99
C ASN A 834 -18.07 30.69 13.20
N SER A 835 -17.15 30.01 13.90
CA SER A 835 -16.33 30.60 14.97
C SER A 835 -15.00 31.06 14.41
N LEU A 836 -14.73 32.35 14.54
CA LEU A 836 -13.52 33.01 14.05
C LEU A 836 -12.60 33.37 15.22
N GLU A 837 -11.31 33.26 14.99
CA GLU A 837 -10.27 33.89 15.78
C GLU A 837 -9.95 35.30 15.24
N GLY A 838 -9.16 36.08 16.01
CA GLY A 838 -8.67 37.37 15.54
C GLY A 838 -7.84 37.22 14.25
N ASP A 839 -8.00 38.18 13.34
CA ASP A 839 -7.39 38.25 12.01
C ASP A 839 -7.84 37.14 11.02
N ASP A 840 -8.82 36.29 11.34
CA ASP A 840 -9.39 35.33 10.37
C ASP A 840 -10.05 36.05 9.20
N LEU A 841 -9.73 35.65 7.98
CA LEU A 841 -10.22 36.23 6.73
C LEU A 841 -11.71 35.97 6.59
N ILE A 842 -12.49 37.04 6.55
CA ILE A 842 -13.93 37.02 6.39
C ILE A 842 -14.27 37.04 4.90
N LEU A 843 -13.73 38.02 4.16
CA LEU A 843 -13.98 38.18 2.73
C LEU A 843 -12.91 39.02 2.04
N GLU A 844 -12.95 39.03 0.72
CA GLU A 844 -12.06 39.78 -0.16
C GLU A 844 -12.82 40.79 -1.02
N ILE A 845 -12.28 42.01 -1.12
CA ILE A 845 -12.84 43.12 -1.89
C ILE A 845 -11.81 43.60 -2.90
N THR A 846 -12.17 43.62 -4.17
CA THR A 846 -11.39 44.29 -5.21
C THR A 846 -11.87 45.72 -5.34
N ALA A 847 -10.96 46.69 -5.21
CA ALA A 847 -11.29 48.11 -5.37
C ALA A 847 -11.81 48.36 -6.80
N GLU A 848 -12.87 49.16 -6.93
CA GLU A 848 -13.16 49.81 -8.21
C GLU A 848 -12.21 51.01 -8.34
N GLU A 849 -11.53 51.13 -9.49
CA GLU A 849 -10.72 52.33 -9.81
C GLU A 849 -11.59 53.58 -9.97
#